data_AF-A0A9P1FD65-F1
#
_entry.id   AF-A0A9P1FD65-F1
#
_cell.length_a   1.000
_cell.length_b   1.000
_cell.length_c   1.000
_cell.angle_alpha   90.00
_cell.angle_beta   90.00
_cell.angle_gamma   90.00
#
_symmetry.space_group_name_H-M   'P 1'
#
loop_
_entity.id
_entity.type
_entity.pdbx_description
1 polymer ?
#
loop_
_entity_poly.entity_id
_entity_poly.type
_entity_poly.pdbx_seq_one_letter_code
_entity_poly.pdbx_strand_id
1 'polypeptide(L)'
;MSQSDRHTTSRRDFLNTTGKVAAASTILAASAKSVHAGEDNTIQVALVGCGGRGSGAASNALSVENGPIKLVAMADVFQDRLDSSFGSLSSKFADKMDVPEERKFIGFDAYQKAMDCLNPGDVVIFATPPAFRWVHFQYAIDKGLNVFMEKPVTVDGPTSRRMFELGEASVAKNLKVGVGLMCRHCDARKELYDRIQNGEIGDILELRAYREAGPTGTAATGPRPEGVDELEYQIRNFHAFLWASGGAFSDFLIHNIDESCWMKNAWPVKADGTGGRHYRGDDIDQNFDAYSVEYTFDDGTKLFLRGRTIAGCHQEFASYAHGTKGAGVISTAAHTPAKCRIYNGHKMTKKNLAWAFPQPEPNPYQLEWDHLIDAIREDKSYNEVKRGVEASLVTSMGRMAAHTGQIITYDDILNGDHEFAPEVDKLTLNGPAPLQLAANGKYAIPLPGINSTRDDREPVVPSDLARPVSIDRHSLRRRDRERFWVADRERLQARYCDKISIASRAPMLLTTLTRIYGPRSASWMSWGGLAAQDFVGGFGSVDGEVVGREKADLLEDGGLVPIDVLVGEFVVAEVDDDHDGDLHLLAGGGNAGQHPVDLRCVGELADEFVDELIVPYCARDLHRCHVGRQTVHEVLPVESAECLASVSAGHGRDVIDVGVVDHRPDGEVLVVRFELVGEGEEFFRDAREYYRCPECGLVFVPERWFLSEAEERAVYDMHQNGPEDAGYRKFLGRLFEPVCERIAAGSRGLDFGSGPGPTLSVMFAEARHAVRIYDPFYADDASVFDAQFDFITASEVIEHLRRPREELRRLWKCLKPGGWLGIMTKRVIDREAFATWHYKSDPTHVCFYSTTTFEWLAGELEARLEVVGDDVVLLQKLVESE
;
A
#
# COMPACT_ATOMS: atom_id res chain seq x y z
N MET A 1 15.85 -41.16 72.58
CA MET A 1 16.64 -40.06 73.17
C MET A 1 17.98 -39.98 72.45
N SER A 2 18.35 -38.76 72.05
CA SER A 2 19.70 -38.18 72.04
C SER A 2 20.80 -38.69 71.07
N GLN A 3 20.99 -37.87 70.03
CA GLN A 3 22.22 -37.22 69.52
C GLN A 3 23.40 -37.99 68.89
N SER A 4 23.58 -37.65 67.60
CA SER A 4 24.77 -37.21 66.83
C SER A 4 26.11 -37.97 66.93
N ASP A 5 26.66 -38.32 65.76
CA ASP A 5 27.79 -37.54 65.18
C ASP A 5 28.02 -37.78 63.68
N ARG A 6 28.67 -36.80 63.05
CA ARG A 6 28.93 -36.64 61.59
C ARG A 6 30.10 -37.50 61.09
N HIS A 7 30.09 -37.85 59.80
CA HIS A 7 31.31 -38.07 59.01
C HIS A 7 31.15 -37.54 57.57
N THR A 8 32.13 -36.76 57.13
CA THR A 8 32.25 -36.13 55.81
C THR A 8 33.00 -37.03 54.82
N THR A 9 32.46 -37.20 53.62
CA THR A 9 33.07 -37.96 52.51
C THR A 9 33.79 -37.02 51.53
N SER A 10 34.98 -37.40 51.06
CA SER A 10 35.85 -36.54 50.23
C SER A 10 35.63 -36.75 48.72
N ARG A 11 35.95 -35.73 47.91
CA ARG A 11 35.77 -35.66 46.44
C ARG A 11 36.43 -36.79 45.62
N ARG A 12 37.25 -37.67 46.23
CA ARG A 12 37.84 -38.85 45.56
C ARG A 12 36.93 -40.08 45.54
N ASP A 13 36.00 -40.21 46.48
CA ASP A 13 35.09 -41.38 46.53
C ASP A 13 33.91 -41.24 45.54
N PHE A 14 33.56 -40.00 45.18
CA PHE A 14 32.56 -39.71 44.16
C PHE A 14 33.02 -40.13 42.76
N LEU A 15 34.29 -39.88 42.41
CA LEU A 15 34.84 -40.18 41.08
C LEU A 15 35.11 -41.67 40.83
N ASN A 16 35.26 -42.48 41.89
CA ASN A 16 35.45 -43.93 41.74
C ASN A 16 34.14 -44.71 41.56
N THR A 17 32.98 -44.10 41.85
CA THR A 17 31.67 -44.76 41.76
C THR A 17 30.99 -44.53 40.39
N THR A 18 31.36 -43.47 39.67
CA THR A 18 30.77 -43.13 38.36
C THR A 18 31.40 -43.89 37.18
N GLY A 19 32.59 -44.48 37.35
CA GLY A 19 33.36 -45.10 36.26
C GLY A 19 33.03 -46.55 35.90
N LYS A 20 32.03 -47.20 36.53
CA LYS A 20 31.77 -48.65 36.35
C LYS A 20 30.35 -49.05 35.92
N VAL A 21 29.48 -48.09 35.54
CA VAL A 21 28.12 -48.39 35.04
C VAL A 21 27.96 -48.15 33.52
N ALA A 22 28.94 -47.56 32.84
CA ALA A 22 28.82 -47.16 31.43
C ALA A 22 29.34 -48.19 30.40
N ALA A 23 29.27 -49.50 30.68
CA ALA A 23 29.89 -50.52 29.82
C ALA A 23 29.00 -51.74 29.50
N ALA A 24 27.67 -51.57 29.43
CA ALA A 24 26.76 -52.65 29.00
C ALA A 24 25.43 -52.14 28.42
N SER A 25 25.46 -51.39 27.32
CA SER A 25 24.27 -51.17 26.47
C SER A 25 24.55 -50.67 25.03
N THR A 26 25.79 -50.69 24.54
CA THR A 26 26.16 -50.16 23.21
C THR A 26 26.08 -51.15 22.04
N ILE A 27 25.30 -52.24 22.15
CA ILE A 27 25.01 -53.11 21.00
C ILE A 27 23.51 -53.43 20.95
N LEU A 28 22.72 -52.43 20.57
CA LEU A 28 21.35 -52.59 20.03
C LEU A 28 20.98 -51.51 19.00
N ALA A 29 21.96 -50.72 18.54
CA ALA A 29 21.75 -49.63 17.56
C ALA A 29 22.17 -49.99 16.11
N ALA A 30 22.61 -51.22 15.85
CA ALA A 30 23.11 -51.64 14.53
C ALA A 30 22.18 -52.60 13.77
N SER A 31 20.93 -52.77 14.20
CA SER A 31 19.97 -53.69 13.54
C SER A 31 18.55 -53.12 13.37
N ALA A 32 18.36 -51.80 13.49
CA ALA A 32 17.11 -51.13 13.14
C ALA A 32 17.13 -50.45 11.75
N LYS A 33 18.13 -50.76 10.91
CA LYS A 33 18.18 -50.31 9.50
C LYS A 33 17.75 -51.43 8.56
N SER A 34 16.49 -51.88 8.65
CA SER A 34 15.77 -52.58 7.56
C SER A 34 14.33 -52.96 7.92
N VAL A 35 13.60 -52.13 8.66
CA VAL A 35 12.13 -52.23 8.77
C VAL A 35 11.55 -50.82 8.59
N HIS A 36 11.59 -50.30 7.37
CA HIS A 36 10.80 -49.12 6.97
C HIS A 36 9.59 -49.61 6.17
N ALA A 37 8.74 -50.36 6.85
CA ALA A 37 7.40 -50.68 6.40
C ALA A 37 6.44 -50.19 7.49
N GLY A 38 5.98 -48.95 7.37
CA GLY A 38 4.81 -48.46 8.12
C GLY A 38 4.96 -47.19 8.98
N GLU A 39 5.99 -46.35 8.85
CA GLU A 39 5.96 -45.01 9.47
C GLU A 39 5.44 -43.99 8.46
N ASP A 40 4.23 -43.49 8.70
CA ASP A 40 3.70 -42.31 8.01
C ASP A 40 4.43 -41.08 8.58
N ASN A 41 5.37 -40.54 7.81
CA ASN A 41 6.17 -39.36 8.18
C ASN A 41 5.53 -38.05 7.68
N THR A 42 4.24 -38.09 7.31
CA THR A 42 3.48 -36.92 6.89
C THR A 42 3.28 -35.98 8.07
N ILE A 43 3.72 -34.73 7.93
CA ILE A 43 3.36 -33.66 8.86
C ILE A 43 1.98 -33.16 8.48
N GLN A 44 1.03 -33.23 9.40
CA GLN A 44 -0.28 -32.64 9.19
C GLN A 44 -0.26 -31.18 9.61
N VAL A 45 -1.01 -30.36 8.88
CA VAL A 45 -1.12 -28.93 9.10
C VAL A 45 -2.59 -28.56 9.28
N ALA A 46 -2.88 -27.70 10.26
CA ALA A 46 -4.17 -27.01 10.35
C ALA A 46 -3.99 -25.50 10.15
N LEU A 47 -4.88 -24.88 9.38
CA LEU A 47 -4.90 -23.43 9.18
C LEU A 47 -5.96 -22.79 10.07
N VAL A 48 -5.56 -21.88 10.97
CA VAL A 48 -6.45 -21.04 11.77
C VAL A 48 -6.28 -19.58 11.34
N GLY A 49 -7.32 -19.02 10.72
CA GLY A 49 -7.30 -17.73 10.04
C GLY A 49 -7.07 -17.90 8.53
N CYS A 50 -8.16 -18.00 7.78
CA CYS A 50 -8.22 -18.26 6.35
C CYS A 50 -8.17 -16.97 5.51
N GLY A 51 -7.54 -15.90 6.03
CA GLY A 51 -7.29 -14.68 5.28
C GLY A 51 -6.19 -14.83 4.22
N GLY A 52 -5.89 -13.75 3.50
CA GLY A 52 -4.85 -13.75 2.46
C GLY A 52 -3.47 -14.18 2.99
N ARG A 53 -3.06 -13.63 4.13
CA ARG A 53 -1.77 -13.98 4.75
C ARG A 53 -1.73 -15.44 5.22
N GLY A 54 -2.82 -15.94 5.81
CA GLY A 54 -2.93 -17.34 6.24
C GLY A 54 -2.88 -18.32 5.08
N SER A 55 -3.57 -18.01 3.98
CA SER A 55 -3.49 -18.78 2.73
C SER A 55 -2.07 -18.80 2.17
N GLY A 56 -1.37 -17.65 2.21
CA GLY A 56 0.04 -17.58 1.82
C GLY A 56 0.95 -18.44 2.70
N ALA A 57 0.81 -18.37 4.03
CA ALA A 57 1.60 -19.18 4.95
C ALA A 57 1.33 -20.69 4.77
N ALA A 58 0.08 -21.08 4.57
CA ALA A 58 -0.27 -22.47 4.22
C ALA A 58 0.33 -22.90 2.87
N SER A 59 0.32 -22.02 1.86
CA SER A 59 0.99 -22.27 0.58
C SER A 59 2.49 -22.51 0.77
N ASN A 60 3.18 -21.70 1.58
CA ASN A 60 4.61 -21.88 1.86
C ASN A 60 4.88 -23.18 2.62
N ALA A 61 4.05 -23.51 3.62
CA ALA A 61 4.13 -24.77 4.33
C ALA A 61 3.99 -25.99 3.40
N LEU A 62 3.02 -25.95 2.49
CA LEU A 62 2.77 -27.02 1.52
C LEU A 62 3.83 -27.07 0.41
N SER A 63 4.63 -26.03 0.23
CA SER A 63 5.70 -25.97 -0.79
C SER A 63 7.03 -26.53 -0.29
N VAL A 64 7.18 -26.80 1.01
CA VAL A 64 8.40 -27.41 1.56
C VAL A 64 8.61 -28.81 0.97
N GLU A 65 9.83 -29.07 0.49
CA GLU A 65 10.16 -30.31 -0.27
C GLU A 65 10.84 -31.40 0.57
N ASN A 66 11.23 -31.12 1.82
CA ASN A 66 11.99 -32.04 2.68
C ASN A 66 11.17 -33.22 3.27
N GLY A 67 9.95 -33.47 2.76
CA GLY A 67 9.11 -34.60 3.11
C GLY A 67 7.61 -34.31 2.94
N PRO A 68 6.72 -35.30 3.13
CA PRO A 68 5.29 -35.12 2.93
C PRO A 68 4.68 -34.18 3.98
N ILE A 69 3.81 -33.28 3.52
CA ILE A 69 3.02 -32.34 4.32
C ILE A 69 1.61 -32.30 3.74
N LYS A 70 0.59 -32.31 4.59
CA LYS A 70 -0.80 -32.18 4.17
C LYS A 70 -1.57 -31.18 5.04
N LEU A 71 -2.41 -30.36 4.41
CA LEU A 71 -3.40 -29.56 5.12
C LEU A 71 -4.62 -30.44 5.42
N VAL A 72 -4.98 -30.59 6.70
CA VAL A 72 -6.03 -31.53 7.14
C VAL A 72 -7.24 -30.86 7.77
N ALA A 73 -7.13 -29.61 8.20
CA ALA A 73 -8.23 -28.85 8.79
C ALA A 73 -8.07 -27.34 8.57
N MET A 74 -9.19 -26.64 8.50
CA MET A 74 -9.24 -25.18 8.34
C MET A 74 -10.27 -24.58 9.30
N ALA A 75 -9.94 -23.42 9.88
CA ALA A 75 -10.80 -22.70 10.80
C ALA A 75 -10.79 -21.19 10.52
N ASP A 76 -11.97 -20.60 10.49
CA ASP A 76 -12.17 -19.15 10.47
C ASP A 76 -13.44 -18.78 11.25
N VAL A 77 -13.71 -17.49 11.42
CA VAL A 77 -15.03 -17.00 11.87
C VAL A 77 -15.92 -16.62 10.68
N PHE A 78 -15.35 -16.51 9.47
CA PHE A 78 -16.03 -16.10 8.25
C PHE A 78 -15.99 -17.21 7.18
N GLN A 79 -17.18 -17.66 6.75
CA GLN A 79 -17.31 -18.71 5.74
C GLN A 79 -16.67 -18.30 4.40
N ASP A 80 -16.87 -17.04 3.98
CA ASP A 80 -16.34 -16.52 2.71
C ASP A 80 -14.81 -16.54 2.65
N ARG A 81 -14.12 -16.26 3.77
CA ARG A 81 -12.66 -16.33 3.86
C ARG A 81 -12.18 -17.78 3.80
N LEU A 82 -12.86 -18.70 4.50
CA LEU A 82 -12.55 -20.12 4.48
C LEU A 82 -12.69 -20.70 3.06
N ASP A 83 -13.82 -20.45 2.39
CA ASP A 83 -14.09 -20.97 1.05
C ASP A 83 -13.09 -20.45 0.02
N SER A 84 -12.78 -19.14 0.07
CA SER A 84 -11.78 -18.51 -0.80
C SER A 84 -10.39 -19.12 -0.61
N SER A 85 -9.97 -19.30 0.65
CA SER A 85 -8.69 -19.93 0.99
C SER A 85 -8.62 -21.37 0.51
N PHE A 86 -9.67 -22.15 0.77
CA PHE A 86 -9.74 -23.56 0.37
C PHE A 86 -9.68 -23.71 -1.15
N GLY A 87 -10.43 -22.88 -1.90
CA GLY A 87 -10.40 -22.89 -3.37
C GLY A 87 -9.01 -22.55 -3.91
N SER A 88 -8.37 -21.50 -3.38
CA SER A 88 -7.02 -21.08 -3.78
C SER A 88 -5.98 -22.18 -3.50
N LEU A 89 -5.97 -22.75 -2.30
CA LEU A 89 -5.03 -23.81 -1.93
C LEU A 89 -5.29 -25.12 -2.69
N SER A 90 -6.55 -25.50 -2.88
CA SER A 90 -6.90 -26.72 -3.62
C SER A 90 -6.52 -26.66 -5.09
N SER A 91 -6.62 -25.48 -5.71
CA SER A 91 -6.19 -25.32 -7.11
C SER A 91 -4.68 -25.47 -7.30
N LYS A 92 -3.87 -25.12 -6.29
CA LYS A 92 -2.40 -25.18 -6.35
C LYS A 92 -1.81 -26.49 -5.81
N PHE A 93 -2.42 -27.09 -4.79
CA PHE A 93 -1.86 -28.20 -4.02
C PHE A 93 -2.84 -29.37 -3.84
N ALA A 94 -3.62 -29.69 -4.88
CA ALA A 94 -4.72 -30.66 -4.80
C ALA A 94 -4.34 -32.01 -4.13
N ASP A 95 -3.13 -32.50 -4.36
CA ASP A 95 -2.58 -33.75 -3.79
C ASP A 95 -2.20 -33.65 -2.30
N LYS A 96 -1.99 -32.43 -1.80
CA LYS A 96 -1.65 -32.13 -0.40
C LYS A 96 -2.84 -31.63 0.42
N MET A 97 -4.04 -31.61 -0.15
CA MET A 97 -5.27 -31.22 0.54
C MET A 97 -6.05 -32.45 1.05
N ASP A 98 -6.26 -32.54 2.36
CA ASP A 98 -7.12 -33.53 3.02
C ASP A 98 -8.09 -32.83 4.00
N VAL A 99 -8.80 -31.82 3.47
CA VAL A 99 -9.75 -31.00 4.25
C VAL A 99 -11.19 -31.30 3.78
N PRO A 100 -11.80 -32.41 4.25
CA PRO A 100 -13.21 -32.70 3.97
C PRO A 100 -14.12 -31.65 4.65
N GLU A 101 -15.39 -31.61 4.25
CA GLU A 101 -16.33 -30.59 4.71
C GLU A 101 -16.47 -30.55 6.24
N GLU A 102 -16.45 -31.72 6.91
CA GLU A 102 -16.49 -31.84 8.36
C GLU A 102 -15.23 -31.32 9.10
N ARG A 103 -14.15 -31.00 8.37
CA ARG A 103 -12.92 -30.39 8.91
C ARG A 103 -12.74 -28.93 8.49
N LYS A 104 -13.82 -28.30 8.01
CA LYS A 104 -13.94 -26.86 7.79
C LYS A 104 -14.79 -26.27 8.90
N PHE A 105 -14.17 -25.54 9.81
CA PHE A 105 -14.83 -25.09 11.04
C PHE A 105 -15.06 -23.58 11.02
N ILE A 106 -16.28 -23.17 11.38
CA ILE A 106 -16.65 -21.77 11.55
C ILE A 106 -17.02 -21.46 13.01
N GLY A 107 -16.47 -20.36 13.54
CA GLY A 107 -16.80 -19.81 14.85
C GLY A 107 -15.60 -19.60 15.76
N PHE A 108 -15.81 -18.96 16.92
CA PHE A 108 -14.72 -18.68 17.88
C PHE A 108 -14.14 -19.93 18.54
N ASP A 109 -14.84 -21.08 18.51
CA ASP A 109 -14.33 -22.37 18.97
C ASP A 109 -13.69 -23.20 17.82
N ALA A 110 -13.72 -22.70 16.58
CA ALA A 110 -13.23 -23.40 15.40
C ALA A 110 -11.73 -23.70 15.45
N TYR A 111 -10.93 -22.81 16.06
CA TYR A 111 -9.50 -23.01 16.23
C TYR A 111 -9.18 -24.29 17.01
N GLN A 112 -9.97 -24.59 18.06
CA GLN A 112 -9.82 -25.82 18.86
C GLN A 112 -10.18 -27.05 18.02
N LYS A 113 -11.29 -27.00 17.30
CA LYS A 113 -11.75 -28.11 16.43
C LYS A 113 -10.74 -28.43 15.33
N ALA A 114 -10.14 -27.42 14.72
CA ALA A 114 -9.08 -27.61 13.72
C ALA A 114 -7.83 -28.24 14.34
N MET A 115 -7.38 -27.77 15.50
CA MET A 115 -6.26 -28.37 16.22
C MET A 115 -6.55 -29.78 16.77
N ASP A 116 -7.82 -30.09 17.07
CA ASP A 116 -8.24 -31.42 17.50
C ASP A 116 -8.13 -32.48 16.39
N CYS A 117 -7.99 -32.05 15.13
CA CYS A 117 -7.73 -32.93 13.99
C CYS A 117 -6.24 -33.30 13.85
N LEU A 118 -5.35 -32.69 14.64
CA LEU A 118 -3.89 -32.89 14.57
C LEU A 118 -3.39 -33.87 15.64
N ASN A 119 -2.30 -34.58 15.34
CA ASN A 119 -1.56 -35.38 16.31
C ASN A 119 -0.51 -34.53 17.03
N PRO A 120 -0.09 -34.89 18.25
CA PRO A 120 1.07 -34.24 18.89
C PRO A 120 2.30 -34.28 17.97
N GLY A 121 2.99 -33.16 17.81
CA GLY A 121 4.11 -32.98 16.87
C GLY A 121 3.73 -32.46 15.48
N ASP A 122 2.44 -32.42 15.12
CA ASP A 122 1.97 -31.75 13.90
C ASP A 122 2.02 -30.22 14.05
N VAL A 123 1.70 -29.50 12.97
CA VAL A 123 1.84 -28.03 12.90
C VAL A 123 0.47 -27.35 12.82
N VAL A 124 0.30 -26.27 13.57
CA VAL A 124 -0.82 -25.34 13.38
C VAL A 124 -0.33 -23.96 12.96
N ILE A 125 -1.03 -23.35 12.00
CA ILE A 125 -0.78 -22.01 11.50
C ILE A 125 -1.75 -21.04 12.17
N PHE A 126 -1.23 -19.99 12.79
CA PHE A 126 -2.02 -18.88 13.32
C PHE A 126 -1.84 -17.62 12.47
N ALA A 127 -2.86 -17.30 11.68
CA ALA A 127 -2.95 -16.10 10.85
C ALA A 127 -4.19 -15.24 11.18
N THR A 128 -4.68 -15.36 12.41
CA THR A 128 -5.73 -14.49 12.98
C THR A 128 -5.14 -13.18 13.53
N PRO A 129 -5.96 -12.16 13.82
CA PRO A 129 -5.49 -10.96 14.50
C PRO A 129 -4.70 -11.30 15.77
N PRO A 130 -3.62 -10.55 16.08
CA PRO A 130 -2.71 -10.84 17.19
C PRO A 130 -3.38 -10.88 18.57
N ALA A 131 -4.52 -10.19 18.74
CA ALA A 131 -5.29 -10.23 20.00
C ALA A 131 -5.64 -11.66 20.45
N PHE A 132 -5.92 -12.56 19.50
CA PHE A 132 -6.31 -13.95 19.77
C PHE A 132 -5.11 -14.87 20.02
N ARG A 133 -3.89 -14.39 19.81
CA ARG A 133 -2.72 -15.25 19.66
C ARG A 133 -2.41 -16.08 20.90
N TRP A 134 -2.49 -15.47 22.07
CA TRP A 134 -2.21 -16.15 23.34
C TRP A 134 -3.23 -17.26 23.63
N VAL A 135 -4.49 -17.09 23.22
CA VAL A 135 -5.56 -18.09 23.38
C VAL A 135 -5.25 -19.32 22.53
N HIS A 136 -4.96 -19.09 21.24
CA HIS A 136 -4.66 -20.16 20.31
C HIS A 136 -3.37 -20.89 20.69
N PHE A 137 -2.33 -20.14 21.08
CA PHE A 137 -1.03 -20.71 21.41
C PHE A 137 -1.05 -21.54 22.70
N GLN A 138 -1.78 -21.11 23.73
CA GLN A 138 -2.00 -21.91 24.93
C GLN A 138 -2.59 -23.28 24.59
N TYR A 139 -3.64 -23.33 23.75
CA TYR A 139 -4.26 -24.59 23.37
C TYR A 139 -3.32 -25.49 22.54
N ALA A 140 -2.54 -24.93 21.61
CA ALA A 140 -1.53 -25.68 20.86
C ALA A 140 -0.46 -26.29 21.78
N ILE A 141 0.01 -25.54 22.78
CA ILE A 141 0.97 -26.04 23.78
C ILE A 141 0.35 -27.21 24.56
N ASP A 142 -0.92 -27.10 24.97
CA ASP A 142 -1.62 -28.15 25.72
C ASP A 142 -1.77 -29.43 24.89
N LYS A 143 -1.97 -29.30 23.57
CA LYS A 143 -2.01 -30.41 22.61
C LYS A 143 -0.65 -30.96 22.21
N GLY A 144 0.44 -30.25 22.51
CA GLY A 144 1.78 -30.63 22.09
C GLY A 144 2.02 -30.44 20.59
N LEU A 145 1.46 -29.38 20.01
CA LEU A 145 1.60 -29.03 18.60
C LEU A 145 2.76 -28.07 18.37
N ASN A 146 3.46 -28.24 17.24
CA ASN A 146 4.35 -27.23 16.69
C ASN A 146 3.53 -26.10 16.08
N VAL A 147 4.11 -24.90 16.00
CA VAL A 147 3.34 -23.70 15.66
C VAL A 147 4.10 -22.82 14.68
N PHE A 148 3.38 -22.32 13.67
CA PHE A 148 3.77 -21.11 12.96
C PHE A 148 2.78 -20.01 13.29
N MET A 149 3.25 -18.80 13.57
CA MET A 149 2.36 -17.69 13.90
C MET A 149 2.78 -16.39 13.24
N GLU A 150 1.85 -15.76 12.53
CA GLU A 150 2.12 -14.52 11.79
C GLU A 150 2.45 -13.35 12.72
N LYS A 151 3.32 -12.45 12.30
CA LYS A 151 3.59 -11.25 13.10
C LYS A 151 2.44 -10.23 12.98
N PRO A 152 2.26 -9.32 13.96
CA PRO A 152 2.84 -9.36 15.30
C PRO A 152 2.20 -10.47 16.14
N VAL A 153 2.77 -10.75 17.32
CA VAL A 153 2.24 -11.80 18.23
C VAL A 153 1.49 -11.22 19.42
N THR A 154 1.68 -9.94 19.73
CA THR A 154 1.03 -9.19 20.82
C THR A 154 0.87 -7.72 20.44
N VAL A 155 0.03 -7.00 21.19
CA VAL A 155 -0.27 -5.57 20.93
C VAL A 155 -0.09 -4.67 22.15
N ASP A 156 0.09 -5.25 23.34
CA ASP A 156 0.24 -4.54 24.61
C ASP A 156 1.16 -5.29 25.60
N GLY A 157 1.43 -4.66 26.75
CA GLY A 157 2.27 -5.21 27.81
C GLY A 157 1.71 -6.51 28.43
N PRO A 158 0.45 -6.53 28.90
CA PRO A 158 -0.16 -7.72 29.49
C PRO A 158 -0.13 -8.96 28.59
N THR A 159 -0.51 -8.82 27.31
CA THR A 159 -0.44 -9.92 26.35
C THR A 159 1.01 -10.34 26.06
N SER A 160 1.97 -9.40 26.06
CA SER A 160 3.41 -9.70 25.92
C SER A 160 3.97 -10.52 27.08
N ARG A 161 3.64 -10.17 28.34
CA ARG A 161 4.04 -10.96 29.51
C ARG A 161 3.47 -12.37 29.44
N ARG A 162 2.18 -12.50 29.10
CA ARG A 162 1.52 -13.80 28.91
C ARG A 162 2.21 -14.62 27.81
N MET A 163 2.55 -14.01 26.68
CA MET A 163 3.24 -14.69 25.59
C MET A 163 4.69 -15.08 25.90
N PHE A 164 5.41 -14.34 26.75
CA PHE A 164 6.72 -14.79 27.26
C PHE A 164 6.59 -16.08 28.08
N GLU A 165 5.61 -16.15 29.00
CA GLU A 165 5.33 -17.34 29.81
C GLU A 165 4.95 -18.54 28.93
N LEU A 166 4.09 -18.32 27.93
CA LEU A 166 3.74 -19.35 26.93
C LEU A 166 4.96 -19.80 26.10
N GLY A 167 5.84 -18.86 25.75
CA GLY A 167 7.10 -19.14 25.09
C GLY A 167 7.97 -20.10 25.91
N GLU A 168 8.18 -19.81 27.19
CA GLU A 168 8.91 -20.69 28.10
C GLU A 168 8.26 -22.07 28.23
N ALA A 169 6.92 -22.13 28.33
CA ALA A 169 6.18 -23.38 28.38
C ALA A 169 6.35 -24.21 27.10
N SER A 170 6.36 -23.58 25.93
CA SER A 170 6.58 -24.25 24.64
C SER A 170 8.01 -24.82 24.52
N VAL A 171 9.02 -24.08 24.98
CA VAL A 171 10.41 -24.54 25.04
C VAL A 171 10.56 -25.73 25.98
N ALA A 172 9.92 -25.69 27.16
CA ALA A 172 9.96 -26.79 28.12
C ALA A 172 9.36 -28.09 27.57
N LYS A 173 8.44 -28.01 26.60
CA LYS A 173 7.86 -29.14 25.87
C LYS A 173 8.61 -29.51 24.58
N ASN A 174 9.73 -28.85 24.27
CA ASN A 174 10.48 -29.02 23.01
C ASN A 174 9.62 -28.81 21.75
N LEU A 175 8.65 -27.89 21.82
CA LEU A 175 7.82 -27.52 20.67
C LEU A 175 8.59 -26.52 19.79
N LYS A 176 8.46 -26.72 18.48
CA LYS A 176 9.09 -25.89 17.46
C LYS A 176 8.13 -24.79 17.08
N VAL A 177 8.59 -23.55 17.20
CA VAL A 177 7.73 -22.38 17.00
C VAL A 177 8.41 -21.37 16.10
N GLY A 178 7.83 -21.17 14.92
CA GLY A 178 8.18 -20.10 13.98
C GLY A 178 7.30 -18.87 14.17
N VAL A 179 7.89 -17.68 14.02
CA VAL A 179 7.16 -16.41 14.00
C VAL A 179 7.42 -15.73 12.66
N GLY A 180 6.38 -15.24 11.98
CA GLY A 180 6.42 -14.64 10.62
C GLY A 180 7.21 -13.33 10.47
N LEU A 181 8.32 -13.16 11.19
CA LEU A 181 9.33 -12.13 11.00
C LEU A 181 10.31 -12.56 9.90
N MET A 182 9.78 -12.81 8.69
CA MET A 182 10.51 -13.36 7.53
C MET A 182 11.88 -12.72 7.26
N CYS A 183 12.07 -11.43 7.57
CA CYS A 183 13.35 -10.75 7.39
C CYS A 183 14.51 -11.45 8.12
N ARG A 184 14.22 -12.17 9.22
CA ARG A 184 15.19 -12.96 10.00
C ARG A 184 15.66 -14.22 9.28
N HIS A 185 14.96 -14.65 8.24
CA HIS A 185 15.27 -15.80 7.38
C HIS A 185 15.91 -15.38 6.06
N CYS A 186 16.11 -14.08 5.84
CA CYS A 186 16.76 -13.57 4.65
C CYS A 186 18.28 -13.71 4.73
N ASP A 187 18.86 -14.53 3.84
CA ASP A 187 20.31 -14.76 3.76
C ASP A 187 21.10 -13.46 3.53
N ALA A 188 20.58 -12.54 2.71
CA ALA A 188 21.21 -11.25 2.46
C ALA A 188 21.34 -10.41 3.73
N ARG A 189 20.28 -10.38 4.55
CA ARG A 189 20.31 -9.67 5.84
C ARG A 189 21.15 -10.41 6.87
N LYS A 190 21.20 -11.75 6.83
CA LYS A 190 22.08 -12.54 7.70
C LYS A 190 23.55 -12.24 7.42
N GLU A 191 23.95 -12.22 6.14
CA GLU A 191 25.32 -11.85 5.77
C GLU A 191 25.61 -10.39 6.12
N LEU A 192 24.69 -9.45 5.84
CA LEU A 192 24.84 -8.05 6.25
C LEU A 192 25.04 -7.92 7.76
N TYR A 193 24.23 -8.62 8.56
CA TYR A 193 24.37 -8.65 10.02
C TYR A 193 25.77 -9.10 10.41
N ASP A 194 26.25 -10.23 9.88
CA ASP A 194 27.58 -10.76 10.21
C ASP A 194 28.70 -9.78 9.85
N ARG A 195 28.60 -9.11 8.70
CA ARG A 195 29.57 -8.09 8.25
C ARG A 195 29.56 -6.85 9.15
N ILE A 196 28.38 -6.39 9.55
CA ILE A 196 28.23 -5.29 10.51
C ILE A 196 28.85 -5.69 11.86
N GLN A 197 28.54 -6.88 12.37
CA GLN A 197 29.10 -7.36 13.65
C GLN A 197 30.63 -7.55 13.57
N ASN A 198 31.17 -7.87 12.39
CA ASN A 198 32.61 -7.94 12.13
C ASN A 198 33.27 -6.56 11.95
N GLY A 199 32.52 -5.46 12.09
CA GLY A 199 33.04 -4.10 12.15
C GLY A 199 33.34 -3.47 10.79
N GLU A 200 32.78 -3.99 9.70
CA GLU A 200 33.00 -3.47 8.33
C GLU A 200 32.54 -2.00 8.19
N ILE A 201 31.48 -1.60 8.89
CA ILE A 201 31.03 -0.19 8.96
C ILE A 201 31.47 0.52 10.25
N GLY A 202 32.25 -0.15 11.10
CA GLY A 202 32.59 0.32 12.46
C GLY A 202 31.39 0.33 13.41
N ASP A 203 31.49 1.09 14.51
CA ASP A 203 30.38 1.22 15.47
C ASP A 203 29.18 1.94 14.82
N ILE A 204 27.97 1.39 14.98
CA ILE A 204 26.74 2.02 14.49
C ILE A 204 26.47 3.29 15.30
N LEU A 205 26.30 4.41 14.59
CA LEU A 205 25.95 5.71 15.15
C LEU A 205 24.46 5.99 15.06
N GLU A 206 23.85 5.56 13.95
CA GLU A 206 22.45 5.85 13.62
C GLU A 206 21.88 4.73 12.77
N LEU A 207 20.63 4.37 13.05
CA LEU A 207 19.77 3.60 12.18
C LEU A 207 18.62 4.48 11.74
N ARG A 208 18.13 4.26 10.52
CA ARG A 208 16.96 4.96 10.02
C ARG A 208 16.12 4.04 9.15
N ALA A 209 14.83 4.09 9.35
CA ALA A 209 13.84 3.22 8.74
C ALA A 209 12.63 4.02 8.25
N TYR A 210 12.09 3.61 7.11
CA TYR A 210 11.02 4.29 6.40
C TYR A 210 9.99 3.26 5.96
N ARG A 211 8.74 3.50 6.33
CA ARG A 211 7.56 2.82 5.83
C ARG A 211 6.51 3.86 5.46
N GLU A 212 6.81 4.59 4.39
CA GLU A 212 5.99 5.66 3.87
C GLU A 212 5.25 5.15 2.63
N ALA A 213 3.95 4.86 2.81
CA ALA A 213 3.06 4.24 1.83
C ALA A 213 1.71 5.00 1.76
N GLY A 214 0.81 4.56 0.88
CA GLY A 214 -0.62 4.86 1.02
C GLY A 214 -1.25 4.11 2.21
N PRO A 215 -2.59 4.08 2.32
CA PRO A 215 -3.27 3.20 3.27
C PRO A 215 -2.79 1.75 3.17
N THR A 216 -2.63 1.07 4.31
CA THR A 216 -2.07 -0.28 4.40
C THR A 216 -3.08 -1.25 5.00
N GLY A 217 -3.30 -2.39 4.34
CA GLY A 217 -4.28 -3.38 4.79
C GLY A 217 -5.68 -2.79 4.89
N THR A 218 -6.39 -3.14 5.96
CA THR A 218 -7.72 -2.60 6.27
C THR A 218 -7.65 -1.39 7.21
N ALA A 219 -6.57 -0.60 7.13
CA ALA A 219 -6.51 0.68 7.82
C ALA A 219 -7.23 1.75 6.99
N ALA A 220 -7.65 2.86 7.63
CA ALA A 220 -8.48 3.87 6.98
C ALA A 220 -9.83 3.28 6.47
N THR A 221 -10.52 2.52 7.33
CA THR A 221 -11.84 1.97 7.01
C THR A 221 -12.93 2.99 7.29
N GLY A 222 -13.84 3.16 6.31
CA GLY A 222 -15.07 3.96 6.40
C GLY A 222 -16.13 3.38 7.36
N PRO A 223 -17.30 4.01 7.48
CA PRO A 223 -18.33 3.59 8.42
C PRO A 223 -18.77 2.13 8.28
N ARG A 224 -19.18 1.52 9.40
CA ARG A 224 -19.77 0.17 9.39
C ARG A 224 -21.03 0.14 8.53
N PRO A 225 -21.15 -0.77 7.54
CA PRO A 225 -22.36 -0.90 6.74
C PRO A 225 -23.58 -1.28 7.59
N GLU A 226 -24.77 -0.87 7.16
CA GLU A 226 -26.02 -1.24 7.82
C GLU A 226 -26.21 -2.77 7.82
N GLY A 227 -26.71 -3.32 8.94
CA GLY A 227 -26.97 -4.76 9.08
C GLY A 227 -25.76 -5.65 9.39
N VAL A 228 -24.52 -5.13 9.33
CA VAL A 228 -23.31 -5.89 9.71
C VAL A 228 -23.08 -5.80 11.21
N ASP A 229 -22.81 -6.91 11.90
CA ASP A 229 -22.49 -6.90 13.33
C ASP A 229 -21.20 -6.10 13.64
N GLU A 230 -21.14 -5.43 14.80
CA GLU A 230 -20.01 -4.56 15.14
C GLU A 230 -18.72 -5.35 15.38
N LEU A 231 -18.80 -6.49 16.07
CA LEU A 231 -17.64 -7.35 16.31
C LEU A 231 -17.14 -7.97 15.01
N GLU A 232 -18.05 -8.47 14.17
CA GLU A 232 -17.72 -8.95 12.82
C GLU A 232 -16.99 -7.86 12.01
N TYR A 233 -17.56 -6.66 11.95
CA TYR A 233 -16.97 -5.54 11.22
C TYR A 233 -15.56 -5.20 11.72
N GLN A 234 -15.35 -5.22 13.04
CA GLN A 234 -14.03 -4.95 13.61
C GLN A 234 -13.01 -6.05 13.32
N ILE A 235 -13.40 -7.32 13.36
CA ILE A 235 -12.50 -8.44 13.05
C ILE A 235 -12.15 -8.46 11.55
N ARG A 236 -13.14 -8.22 10.66
CA ARG A 236 -12.88 -8.12 9.21
C ARG A 236 -11.89 -7.00 8.89
N ASN A 237 -11.99 -5.88 9.61
CA ASN A 237 -11.15 -4.70 9.43
C ASN A 237 -10.10 -4.54 10.52
N PHE A 238 -9.51 -5.63 11.01
CA PHE A 238 -8.71 -5.61 12.25
C PHE A 238 -7.55 -4.58 12.28
N HIS A 239 -6.97 -4.19 11.14
CA HIS A 239 -5.93 -3.14 11.09
C HIS A 239 -6.46 -1.73 11.46
N ALA A 240 -7.77 -1.51 11.43
CA ALA A 240 -8.41 -0.26 11.84
C ALA A 240 -8.49 -0.11 13.37
N PHE A 241 -8.40 -1.21 14.12
CA PHE A 241 -8.69 -1.26 15.56
C PHE A 241 -7.47 -1.69 16.37
N LEU A 242 -7.06 -0.85 17.32
CA LEU A 242 -5.87 -1.08 18.14
C LEU A 242 -5.98 -2.35 18.97
N TRP A 243 -7.19 -2.70 19.43
CA TRP A 243 -7.37 -3.92 20.22
C TRP A 243 -7.09 -5.19 19.43
N ALA A 244 -7.36 -5.18 18.13
CA ALA A 244 -7.28 -6.37 17.29
C ALA A 244 -5.86 -6.57 16.71
N SER A 245 -5.22 -5.49 16.25
CA SER A 245 -3.92 -5.49 15.54
C SER A 245 -2.81 -4.67 16.21
N GLY A 246 -3.15 -3.74 17.11
CA GLY A 246 -2.28 -2.61 17.44
C GLY A 246 -2.20 -1.57 16.31
N GLY A 247 -3.11 -1.64 15.34
CA GLY A 247 -3.22 -0.72 14.21
C GLY A 247 -2.18 -0.94 13.11
N ALA A 248 -2.27 -0.13 12.06
CA ALA A 248 -1.34 -0.11 10.93
C ALA A 248 0.12 0.05 11.37
N PHE A 249 0.37 0.80 12.44
CA PHE A 249 1.73 0.95 12.97
C PHE A 249 2.31 -0.40 13.38
N SER A 250 1.55 -1.18 14.17
CA SER A 250 2.06 -2.43 14.73
C SER A 250 2.21 -3.51 13.67
N ASP A 251 1.28 -3.58 12.72
CA ASP A 251 1.30 -4.61 11.69
C ASP A 251 2.34 -4.38 10.59
N PHE A 252 2.55 -3.12 10.16
CA PHE A 252 3.34 -2.83 8.97
C PHE A 252 4.76 -2.34 9.25
N LEU A 253 5.00 -1.65 10.38
CA LEU A 253 6.33 -1.10 10.68
C LEU A 253 7.22 -2.08 11.46
N ILE A 254 6.63 -3.13 12.07
CA ILE A 254 7.35 -4.11 12.88
C ILE A 254 8.55 -4.72 12.16
N HIS A 255 8.47 -5.01 10.86
CA HIS A 255 9.59 -5.58 10.13
C HIS A 255 10.78 -4.61 10.03
N ASN A 256 10.53 -3.33 9.75
CA ASN A 256 11.59 -2.32 9.69
C ASN A 256 12.21 -2.05 11.07
N ILE A 257 11.38 -2.11 12.13
CA ILE A 257 11.83 -2.03 13.52
C ILE A 257 12.71 -3.23 13.87
N ASP A 258 12.22 -4.45 13.60
CA ASP A 258 12.89 -5.71 13.91
C ASP A 258 14.22 -5.85 13.15
N GLU A 259 14.26 -5.58 11.85
CA GLU A 259 15.50 -5.70 11.06
C GLU A 259 16.54 -4.65 11.47
N SER A 260 16.12 -3.45 11.87
CA SER A 260 17.03 -2.42 12.38
C SER A 260 17.59 -2.80 13.75
N CYS A 261 16.75 -3.29 14.67
CA CYS A 261 17.18 -3.80 15.97
C CYS A 261 18.08 -5.03 15.81
N TRP A 262 17.83 -5.86 14.79
CA TRP A 262 18.70 -6.98 14.45
C TRP A 262 20.09 -6.51 14.03
N MET A 263 20.21 -5.56 13.10
CA MET A 263 21.52 -5.04 12.70
C MET A 263 22.24 -4.38 13.87
N LYS A 264 21.51 -3.73 14.78
CA LYS A 264 22.07 -3.20 16.04
C LYS A 264 22.54 -4.29 17.00
N ASN A 265 21.97 -5.48 16.88
CA ASN A 265 22.12 -6.58 17.83
C ASN A 265 21.68 -6.22 19.25
N ALA A 266 20.64 -5.39 19.37
CA ALA A 266 20.07 -4.97 20.64
C ALA A 266 18.62 -4.52 20.47
N TRP A 267 17.88 -4.48 21.56
CA TRP A 267 16.58 -3.83 21.63
C TRP A 267 16.71 -2.43 22.24
N PRO A 268 15.89 -1.45 21.82
CA PRO A 268 15.90 -0.12 22.40
C PRO A 268 15.34 -0.12 23.83
N VAL A 269 15.88 0.74 24.68
CA VAL A 269 15.46 0.90 26.09
C VAL A 269 14.31 1.90 26.25
N LYS A 270 14.09 2.76 25.24
CA LYS A 270 12.96 3.71 25.21
C LYS A 270 12.63 4.17 23.79
N ALA A 271 11.42 4.69 23.63
CA ALA A 271 10.97 5.43 22.45
C ALA A 271 10.44 6.83 22.82
N ASP A 272 10.68 7.78 21.92
CA ASP A 272 10.05 9.11 21.88
C ASP A 272 9.36 9.24 20.52
N GLY A 273 8.13 9.73 20.48
CA GLY A 273 7.30 9.67 19.29
C GLY A 273 6.43 10.90 19.10
N THR A 274 6.29 11.30 17.85
CA THR A 274 5.28 12.26 17.41
C THR A 274 4.47 11.64 16.27
N GLY A 275 3.19 12.00 16.19
CA GLY A 275 2.33 11.56 15.12
C GLY A 275 1.04 12.33 15.10
N GLY A 276 0.21 12.07 14.09
CA GLY A 276 -1.07 12.74 13.97
C GLY A 276 -2.01 12.05 13.01
N ARG A 277 -3.28 12.44 13.10
CA ARG A 277 -4.37 12.04 12.23
C ARG A 277 -4.89 13.30 11.55
N HIS A 278 -4.54 13.51 10.28
CA HIS A 278 -4.79 14.74 9.52
C HIS A 278 -5.88 14.56 8.46
N TYR A 279 -5.76 13.56 7.59
CA TYR A 279 -6.61 13.37 6.41
C TYR A 279 -7.30 12.02 6.47
N ARG A 280 -8.51 12.00 7.05
CA ARG A 280 -9.27 10.76 7.28
C ARG A 280 -10.71 10.78 6.81
N GLY A 281 -11.21 11.89 6.27
CA GLY A 281 -12.57 11.96 5.74
C GLY A 281 -13.61 11.33 6.68
N ASP A 282 -14.33 10.34 6.14
CA ASP A 282 -15.35 9.57 6.85
C ASP A 282 -14.81 8.28 7.49
N ASP A 283 -13.50 8.03 7.44
CA ASP A 283 -12.86 6.87 8.07
C ASP A 283 -12.99 6.94 9.58
N ILE A 284 -13.43 5.82 10.16
CA ILE A 284 -13.71 5.69 11.59
C ILE A 284 -12.64 4.88 12.34
N ASP A 285 -11.52 4.54 11.70
CA ASP A 285 -10.41 3.81 12.31
C ASP A 285 -9.66 4.58 13.42
N GLN A 286 -8.85 3.88 14.21
CA GLN A 286 -8.10 4.46 15.34
C GLN A 286 -6.67 4.91 15.00
N ASN A 287 -6.20 4.77 13.75
CA ASN A 287 -4.79 5.00 13.42
C ASN A 287 -4.44 6.49 13.21
N PHE A 288 -3.20 6.85 13.51
CA PHE A 288 -2.58 8.03 12.90
C PHE A 288 -2.21 7.76 11.44
N ASP A 289 -2.05 8.83 10.68
CA ASP A 289 -1.65 8.81 9.26
C ASP A 289 -0.19 9.18 9.03
N ALA A 290 0.46 9.75 10.04
CA ALA A 290 1.89 10.03 10.07
C ALA A 290 2.47 9.72 11.46
N TYR A 291 3.65 9.11 11.46
CA TYR A 291 4.42 8.74 12.64
C TYR A 291 5.90 9.10 12.42
N SER A 292 6.52 9.66 13.45
CA SER A 292 7.97 9.87 13.56
C SER A 292 8.40 9.44 14.96
N VAL A 293 9.13 8.33 15.06
CA VAL A 293 9.54 7.72 16.32
C VAL A 293 11.06 7.61 16.37
N GLU A 294 11.65 8.11 17.45
CA GLU A 294 13.05 7.90 17.82
C GLU A 294 13.13 6.80 18.88
N TYR A 295 13.80 5.70 18.56
CA TYR A 295 14.17 4.68 19.52
C TYR A 295 15.60 4.91 20.01
N THR A 296 15.84 4.77 21.31
CA THR A 296 17.17 4.89 21.92
C THR A 296 17.62 3.53 22.45
N PHE A 297 18.80 3.09 22.03
CA PHE A 297 19.48 1.92 22.59
C PHE A 297 20.27 2.27 23.85
N ASP A 298 20.66 1.26 24.64
CA ASP A 298 21.38 1.44 25.90
C ASP A 298 22.69 2.24 25.75
N ASP A 299 23.41 2.02 24.65
CA ASP A 299 24.65 2.73 24.32
C ASP A 299 24.44 4.16 23.78
N GLY A 300 23.19 4.62 23.70
CA GLY A 300 22.81 5.94 23.19
C GLY A 300 22.60 6.01 21.68
N THR A 301 22.86 4.93 20.93
CA THR A 301 22.55 4.84 19.49
C THR A 301 21.07 5.11 19.25
N LYS A 302 20.76 5.69 18.09
CA LYS A 302 19.39 6.05 17.70
C LYS A 302 18.90 5.25 16.52
N LEU A 303 17.63 4.87 16.55
CA LEU A 303 16.86 4.44 15.37
C LEU A 303 15.75 5.45 15.11
N PHE A 304 15.80 6.13 13.96
CA PHE A 304 14.73 7.01 13.50
C PHE A 304 13.79 6.26 12.56
N LEU A 305 12.54 6.12 12.96
CA LEU A 305 11.50 5.48 12.17
C LEU A 305 10.49 6.51 11.69
N ARG A 306 10.23 6.52 10.38
CA ARG A 306 9.10 7.25 9.79
C ARG A 306 8.08 6.29 9.21
N GLY A 307 6.83 6.51 9.56
CA GLY A 307 5.69 5.78 9.03
C GLY A 307 4.65 6.76 8.49
N ARG A 308 4.09 6.47 7.31
CA ARG A 308 3.05 7.32 6.72
C ARG A 308 2.08 6.46 5.91
N THR A 309 0.80 6.74 6.02
CA THR A 309 -0.30 6.06 5.30
C THR A 309 -1.23 7.05 4.61
N ILE A 310 -0.62 8.01 3.89
CA ILE A 310 -1.33 9.10 3.18
C ILE A 310 -1.14 8.91 1.67
N ALA A 311 -2.23 8.83 0.91
CA ALA A 311 -2.17 8.71 -0.54
C ALA A 311 -1.53 9.96 -1.19
N GLY A 312 -0.93 9.78 -2.38
CA GLY A 312 -0.37 10.88 -3.18
C GLY A 312 0.93 11.53 -2.65
N CYS A 313 1.55 10.97 -1.61
CA CYS A 313 2.83 11.44 -1.07
C CYS A 313 4.01 10.63 -1.63
N HIS A 314 5.23 11.17 -1.52
CA HIS A 314 6.47 10.44 -1.84
C HIS A 314 6.54 9.14 -1.04
N GLN A 315 6.66 8.00 -1.73
CA GLN A 315 6.75 6.69 -1.09
C GLN A 315 8.20 6.32 -0.82
N GLU A 316 8.48 5.84 0.39
CA GLU A 316 9.79 5.31 0.75
C GLU A 316 9.63 4.08 1.64
N PHE A 317 10.24 2.99 1.21
CA PHE A 317 10.38 1.77 1.97
C PHE A 317 11.85 1.43 2.05
N ALA A 318 12.48 1.68 3.20
CA ALA A 318 13.90 1.39 3.34
C ALA A 318 14.33 1.27 4.79
N SER A 319 15.50 0.66 5.01
CA SER A 319 16.17 0.67 6.30
C SER A 319 17.68 0.72 6.10
N TYR A 320 18.36 1.51 6.92
CA TYR A 320 19.78 1.82 6.77
C TYR A 320 20.48 1.81 8.12
N ALA A 321 21.75 1.40 8.13
CA ALA A 321 22.67 1.52 9.25
C ALA A 321 23.82 2.45 8.87
N HIS A 322 24.14 3.43 9.71
CA HIS A 322 25.29 4.31 9.54
C HIS A 322 26.27 4.05 10.67
N GLY A 323 27.49 3.65 10.32
CA GLY A 323 28.56 3.43 11.28
C GLY A 323 29.73 4.38 11.08
N THR A 324 30.67 4.38 12.02
CA THR A 324 31.84 5.28 12.02
C THR A 324 32.74 5.20 10.79
N LYS A 325 32.69 4.11 10.01
CA LYS A 325 33.53 3.88 8.81
C LYS A 325 32.75 3.83 7.51
N GLY A 326 31.42 3.66 7.55
CA GLY A 326 30.63 3.36 6.37
C GLY A 326 29.14 3.28 6.65
N ALA A 327 28.39 2.85 5.65
CA ALA A 327 26.95 2.68 5.78
C ALA A 327 26.47 1.37 5.15
N GLY A 328 25.49 0.74 5.80
CA GLY A 328 24.78 -0.43 5.35
C GLY A 328 23.37 -0.07 4.86
N VAL A 329 22.94 -0.73 3.80
CA VAL A 329 21.57 -0.73 3.30
C VAL A 329 20.96 -2.07 3.67
N ILE A 330 19.89 -2.05 4.47
CA ILE A 330 19.20 -3.24 4.98
C ILE A 330 18.06 -3.62 4.04
N SER A 331 17.26 -2.63 3.63
CA SER A 331 16.10 -2.75 2.72
C SER A 331 16.01 -1.52 1.82
N THR A 332 15.53 -1.64 0.58
CA THR A 332 15.43 -0.48 -0.37
C THR A 332 14.10 -0.24 -1.08
N ALA A 333 13.17 -1.18 -1.07
CA ALA A 333 11.86 -0.98 -1.72
C ALA A 333 10.79 -1.95 -1.18
N ALA A 334 11.21 -3.15 -0.80
CA ALA A 334 10.38 -4.17 -0.20
C ALA A 334 11.22 -4.96 0.83
N HIS A 335 10.60 -5.91 1.52
CA HIS A 335 11.35 -6.84 2.38
C HIS A 335 12.06 -7.94 1.58
N THR A 336 11.57 -8.28 0.39
CA THR A 336 12.21 -9.24 -0.51
C THR A 336 12.08 -8.77 -1.97
N PRO A 337 13.14 -8.82 -2.79
CA PRO A 337 14.53 -9.00 -2.38
C PRO A 337 15.00 -7.81 -1.51
N ALA A 338 15.87 -8.08 -0.53
CA ALA A 338 16.38 -7.07 0.39
C ALA A 338 17.34 -6.08 -0.29
N LYS A 339 18.15 -6.60 -1.23
CA LYS A 339 19.23 -5.90 -1.93
C LYS A 339 20.23 -5.27 -0.96
N CYS A 340 20.65 -6.04 0.06
CA CYS A 340 21.56 -5.61 1.10
C CYS A 340 22.93 -5.18 0.53
N ARG A 341 23.47 -4.07 1.04
CA ARG A 341 24.73 -3.47 0.55
C ARG A 341 25.51 -2.81 1.68
N ILE A 342 26.83 -2.66 1.48
CA ILE A 342 27.73 -1.86 2.32
C ILE A 342 28.47 -0.86 1.44
N TYR A 343 28.67 0.34 1.96
CA TYR A 343 29.40 1.42 1.33
C TYR A 343 30.54 1.90 2.21
N ASN A 344 31.68 2.22 1.59
CA ASN A 344 32.80 2.92 2.21
C ASN A 344 32.42 4.39 2.44
N GLY A 345 32.46 4.84 3.70
CA GLY A 345 31.90 6.13 4.10
C GLY A 345 30.38 6.23 3.89
N HIS A 346 29.84 7.43 4.06
CA HIS A 346 28.38 7.65 4.11
C HIS A 346 27.74 8.01 2.76
N LYS A 347 28.53 8.22 1.71
CA LYS A 347 28.02 8.52 0.38
C LYS A 347 27.70 7.22 -0.36
N MET A 348 26.44 6.81 -0.36
CA MET A 348 25.94 5.57 -0.97
C MET A 348 25.90 5.65 -2.51
N THR A 349 27.07 5.68 -3.15
CA THR A 349 27.24 5.76 -4.62
C THR A 349 27.91 4.49 -5.15
N LYS A 350 27.78 4.19 -6.45
CA LYS A 350 28.50 3.06 -7.09
C LYS A 350 30.00 3.08 -6.81
N LYS A 351 30.63 4.26 -6.81
CA LYS A 351 32.07 4.41 -6.52
C LYS A 351 32.46 3.93 -5.11
N ASN A 352 31.55 4.06 -4.16
CA ASN A 352 31.79 3.73 -2.76
C ASN A 352 31.22 2.38 -2.36
N LEU A 353 30.57 1.65 -3.28
CA LEU A 353 30.02 0.33 -3.00
C LEU A 353 31.15 -0.62 -2.62
N ALA A 354 31.12 -1.10 -1.38
CA ALA A 354 32.13 -2.02 -0.83
C ALA A 354 31.66 -3.49 -0.96
N TRP A 355 30.36 -3.72 -0.80
CA TRP A 355 29.74 -5.03 -0.92
C TRP A 355 28.27 -4.91 -1.30
N ALA A 356 27.77 -5.91 -2.03
CA ALA A 356 26.36 -6.10 -2.34
C ALA A 356 26.08 -7.61 -2.30
N PHE A 357 24.95 -8.00 -1.72
CA PHE A 357 24.55 -9.41 -1.74
C PHE A 357 24.22 -9.86 -3.17
N PRO A 358 24.69 -11.05 -3.61
CA PRO A 358 24.37 -11.59 -4.93
C PRO A 358 22.86 -11.72 -5.18
N GLN A 359 22.42 -11.59 -6.43
CA GLN A 359 21.02 -11.75 -6.82
C GLN A 359 20.89 -12.93 -7.80
N PRO A 360 19.73 -13.63 -7.84
CA PRO A 360 18.54 -13.42 -7.01
C PRO A 360 18.72 -13.88 -5.56
N GLU A 361 17.97 -13.26 -4.64
CA GLU A 361 17.89 -13.70 -3.24
C GLU A 361 16.83 -14.80 -3.11
N PRO A 362 17.07 -15.86 -2.31
CA PRO A 362 16.02 -16.80 -1.96
C PRO A 362 14.86 -16.10 -1.25
N ASN A 363 13.64 -16.58 -1.48
CA ASN A 363 12.44 -15.99 -0.88
C ASN A 363 12.40 -16.28 0.64
N PRO A 364 12.53 -15.25 1.51
CA PRO A 364 12.53 -15.45 2.95
C PRO A 364 11.20 -15.96 3.53
N TYR A 365 10.07 -15.76 2.83
CA TYR A 365 8.79 -16.36 3.22
C TYR A 365 8.79 -17.88 3.04
N GLN A 366 9.56 -18.41 2.09
CA GLN A 366 9.71 -19.85 1.95
C GLN A 366 10.75 -20.40 2.93
N LEU A 367 11.88 -19.70 3.09
CA LEU A 367 12.96 -20.12 4.00
C LEU A 367 12.51 -20.23 5.46
N GLU A 368 11.61 -19.37 5.95
CA GLU A 368 11.08 -19.50 7.32
C GLU A 368 10.33 -20.83 7.54
N TRP A 369 9.64 -21.31 6.51
CA TRP A 369 8.95 -22.61 6.52
C TRP A 369 9.94 -23.76 6.38
N ASP A 370 10.89 -23.65 5.47
CA ASP A 370 11.93 -24.66 5.28
C ASP A 370 12.71 -24.87 6.58
N HIS A 371 13.12 -23.80 7.25
CA HIS A 371 13.83 -23.86 8.55
C HIS A 371 12.98 -24.47 9.66
N LEU A 372 11.70 -24.11 9.75
CA LEU A 372 10.78 -24.64 10.76
C LEU A 372 10.55 -26.14 10.56
N ILE A 373 10.24 -26.58 9.34
CA ILE A 373 10.00 -28.00 9.04
C ILE A 373 11.29 -28.81 9.19
N ASP A 374 12.43 -28.29 8.75
CA ASP A 374 13.75 -28.90 9.00
C ASP A 374 13.98 -29.14 10.50
N ALA A 375 13.65 -28.15 11.33
CA ALA A 375 13.81 -28.28 12.78
C ALA A 375 12.85 -29.31 13.39
N ILE A 376 11.64 -29.44 12.86
CA ILE A 376 10.68 -30.46 13.31
C ILE A 376 11.17 -31.84 12.93
N ARG A 377 11.56 -32.06 11.67
CA ARG A 377 12.00 -33.38 11.17
C ARG A 377 13.28 -33.86 11.83
N GLU A 378 14.22 -32.94 12.08
CA GLU A 378 15.52 -33.25 12.67
C GLU A 378 15.56 -33.09 14.20
N ASP A 379 14.42 -32.83 14.83
CA ASP A 379 14.28 -32.55 16.27
C ASP A 379 15.29 -31.50 16.79
N LYS A 380 15.52 -30.46 16.00
CA LYS A 380 16.38 -29.33 16.40
C LYS A 380 15.60 -28.40 17.33
N SER A 381 16.29 -27.85 18.32
CA SER A 381 15.73 -26.75 19.12
C SER A 381 15.46 -25.55 18.21
N TYR A 382 14.19 -25.12 18.15
CA TYR A 382 13.77 -24.01 17.29
C TYR A 382 12.59 -23.29 17.92
N ASN A 383 12.82 -22.11 18.48
CA ASN A 383 11.74 -21.34 19.12
C ASN A 383 11.99 -19.84 18.97
N GLU A 384 11.09 -19.19 18.26
CA GLU A 384 11.23 -17.77 17.91
C GLU A 384 10.31 -16.87 18.73
N VAL A 385 9.55 -17.43 19.69
CA VAL A 385 8.53 -16.71 20.46
C VAL A 385 9.13 -15.52 21.20
N LYS A 386 10.24 -15.72 21.91
CA LYS A 386 10.88 -14.63 22.68
C LYS A 386 11.17 -13.41 21.79
N ARG A 387 11.81 -13.64 20.64
CA ARG A 387 12.13 -12.58 19.67
C ARG A 387 10.86 -11.96 19.08
N GLY A 388 9.86 -12.78 18.74
CA GLY A 388 8.58 -12.31 18.23
C GLY A 388 7.85 -11.39 19.20
N VAL A 389 7.85 -11.74 20.49
CA VAL A 389 7.26 -10.92 21.55
C VAL A 389 8.06 -9.64 21.77
N GLU A 390 9.39 -9.71 21.80
CA GLU A 390 10.26 -8.52 21.92
C GLU A 390 10.03 -7.54 20.75
N ALA A 391 9.95 -8.04 19.52
CA ALA A 391 9.67 -7.21 18.33
C ALA A 391 8.28 -6.55 18.41
N SER A 392 7.26 -7.30 18.83
CA SER A 392 5.88 -6.80 18.98
C SER A 392 5.82 -5.73 20.08
N LEU A 393 6.44 -5.98 21.23
CA LEU A 393 6.48 -5.07 22.35
C LEU A 393 7.23 -3.76 22.04
N VAL A 394 8.39 -3.83 21.40
CA VAL A 394 9.14 -2.64 20.95
C VAL A 394 8.33 -1.84 19.94
N THR A 395 7.59 -2.52 19.07
CA THR A 395 6.69 -1.85 18.14
C THR A 395 5.55 -1.14 18.88
N SER A 396 4.91 -1.80 19.86
CA SER A 396 3.92 -1.15 20.73
C SER A 396 4.49 0.01 21.54
N MET A 397 5.76 -0.05 21.97
CA MET A 397 6.46 1.04 22.65
C MET A 397 6.49 2.30 21.78
N GLY A 398 6.88 2.18 20.51
CA GLY A 398 6.94 3.31 19.60
C GLY A 398 5.56 3.87 19.24
N ARG A 399 4.57 2.97 19.06
CA ARG A 399 3.17 3.36 18.86
C ARG A 399 2.64 4.17 20.05
N MET A 400 2.81 3.64 21.26
CA MET A 400 2.35 4.29 22.49
C MET A 400 3.04 5.64 22.71
N ALA A 401 4.34 5.75 22.41
CA ALA A 401 5.06 7.02 22.49
C ALA A 401 4.43 8.09 21.59
N ALA A 402 4.15 7.76 20.31
CA ALA A 402 3.49 8.67 19.39
C ALA A 402 2.04 8.99 19.80
N HIS A 403 1.28 7.99 20.24
CA HIS A 403 -0.15 8.11 20.58
C HIS A 403 -0.41 8.91 21.85
N THR A 404 0.52 8.87 22.82
CA THR A 404 0.41 9.61 24.09
C THR A 404 1.20 10.92 24.09
N GLY A 405 2.21 11.04 23.21
CA GLY A 405 3.19 12.13 23.24
C GLY A 405 4.10 12.08 24.46
N GLN A 406 4.29 10.90 25.05
CA GLN A 406 5.19 10.66 26.18
C GLN A 406 6.41 9.83 25.74
N ILE A 407 7.49 9.96 26.48
CA ILE A 407 8.60 9.01 26.38
C ILE A 407 8.16 7.71 27.07
N ILE A 408 8.24 6.59 26.36
CA ILE A 408 7.88 5.27 26.87
C ILE A 408 9.14 4.43 26.94
N THR A 409 9.49 3.92 28.13
CA THR A 409 10.59 2.96 28.27
C THR A 409 10.12 1.53 27.98
N TYR A 410 11.07 0.64 27.70
CA TYR A 410 10.78 -0.79 27.52
C TYR A 410 10.07 -1.38 28.74
N ASP A 411 10.51 -0.99 29.94
CA ASP A 411 9.89 -1.43 31.19
C ASP A 411 8.50 -0.84 31.40
N ASP A 412 8.26 0.42 31.00
CA ASP A 412 6.94 1.05 31.11
C ASP A 412 5.90 0.32 30.25
N ILE A 413 6.23 0.01 28.99
CA ILE A 413 5.30 -0.71 28.10
C ILE A 413 5.12 -2.16 28.55
N LEU A 414 6.22 -2.84 28.94
CA LEU A 414 6.16 -4.25 29.34
C LEU A 414 5.33 -4.43 30.60
N ASN A 415 5.46 -3.52 31.57
CA ASN A 415 4.79 -3.61 32.87
C ASN A 415 3.50 -2.79 32.94
N GLY A 416 3.05 -2.21 31.82
CA GLY A 416 1.78 -1.53 31.74
C GLY A 416 0.60 -2.44 32.08
N ASP A 417 -0.43 -1.86 32.71
CA ASP A 417 -1.68 -2.56 33.09
C ASP A 417 -2.76 -2.49 31.99
N HIS A 418 -2.46 -1.82 30.88
CA HIS A 418 -3.43 -1.66 29.80
C HIS A 418 -3.45 -2.91 28.91
N GLU A 419 -4.54 -3.66 28.97
CA GLU A 419 -4.87 -4.74 28.04
C GLU A 419 -6.05 -4.30 27.19
N PHE A 420 -5.91 -4.33 25.87
CA PHE A 420 -6.96 -3.83 24.99
C PHE A 420 -8.21 -4.74 24.97
N ALA A 421 -8.00 -6.06 25.03
CA ALA A 421 -9.07 -7.05 24.93
C ALA A 421 -8.88 -8.17 25.98
N PRO A 422 -9.07 -7.87 27.28
CA PRO A 422 -8.80 -8.81 28.37
C PRO A 422 -9.69 -10.05 28.38
N GLU A 423 -10.85 -10.00 27.72
CA GLU A 423 -11.84 -11.08 27.67
C GLU A 423 -12.00 -11.63 26.23
N VAL A 424 -10.95 -11.50 25.41
CA VAL A 424 -10.95 -11.93 24.01
C VAL A 424 -11.25 -13.43 23.85
N ASP A 425 -10.88 -14.23 24.86
CA ASP A 425 -11.15 -15.68 24.95
C ASP A 425 -12.64 -16.02 25.17
N LYS A 426 -13.46 -15.04 25.55
CA LYS A 426 -14.89 -15.21 25.84
C LYS A 426 -15.78 -14.60 24.76
N LEU A 427 -15.20 -14.12 23.66
CA LEU A 427 -15.97 -13.59 22.54
C LEU A 427 -16.84 -14.69 21.91
N THR A 428 -18.06 -14.30 21.54
CA THR A 428 -19.03 -15.16 20.87
C THR A 428 -19.51 -14.48 19.61
N LEU A 429 -20.00 -15.26 18.64
CA LEU A 429 -20.72 -14.70 17.50
C LEU A 429 -21.90 -13.84 18.00
N ASN A 430 -22.04 -12.63 17.47
CA ASN A 430 -23.03 -11.61 17.90
C ASN A 430 -22.84 -11.07 19.35
N GLY A 431 -21.68 -11.31 19.96
CA GLY A 431 -21.30 -10.68 21.22
C GLY A 431 -20.84 -9.22 21.03
N PRO A 432 -20.76 -8.42 22.10
CA PRO A 432 -20.28 -7.05 21.99
C PRO A 432 -18.81 -7.00 21.59
N ALA A 433 -18.44 -6.05 20.74
CA ALA A 433 -17.05 -5.80 20.38
C ALA A 433 -16.24 -5.22 21.56
N PRO A 434 -14.94 -5.56 21.73
CA PRO A 434 -14.11 -4.98 22.80
C PRO A 434 -14.08 -3.45 22.79
N LEU A 435 -14.09 -2.86 21.60
CA LEU A 435 -14.22 -1.43 21.40
C LEU A 435 -15.65 -1.11 20.99
N GLN A 436 -16.27 -0.14 21.65
CA GLN A 436 -17.66 0.25 21.40
C GLN A 436 -17.69 1.59 20.65
N LEU A 437 -18.56 1.68 19.63
CA LEU A 437 -18.79 2.94 18.92
C LEU A 437 -19.37 4.00 19.86
N ALA A 438 -18.79 5.20 19.85
CA ALA A 438 -19.31 6.30 20.65
C ALA A 438 -20.61 6.86 20.05
N ALA A 439 -21.36 7.64 20.84
CA ALA A 439 -22.64 8.22 20.43
C ALA A 439 -22.53 9.17 19.23
N ASN A 440 -21.33 9.65 18.90
CA ASN A 440 -21.04 10.48 17.73
C ASN A 440 -20.80 9.66 16.45
N GLY A 441 -20.93 8.33 16.50
CA GLY A 441 -20.71 7.43 15.36
C GLY A 441 -19.23 7.19 15.03
N LYS A 442 -18.29 7.48 15.93
CA LYS A 442 -16.86 7.25 15.75
C LYS A 442 -16.28 6.45 16.91
N TYR A 443 -15.15 5.80 16.66
CA TYR A 443 -14.37 5.16 17.71
C TYR A 443 -13.40 6.12 18.38
N ALA A 444 -13.00 5.82 19.61
CA ALA A 444 -12.00 6.61 20.33
C ALA A 444 -10.66 6.57 19.57
N ILE A 445 -10.10 7.75 19.31
CA ILE A 445 -8.79 7.90 18.66
C ILE A 445 -7.73 8.30 19.70
N PRO A 446 -6.44 8.04 19.42
CA PRO A 446 -5.37 8.52 20.29
C PRO A 446 -5.33 10.06 20.34
N LEU A 447 -5.06 10.62 21.52
CA LEU A 447 -5.06 12.07 21.78
C LEU A 447 -3.77 12.48 22.51
N PRO A 448 -2.67 12.72 21.78
CA PRO A 448 -1.37 13.02 22.36
C PRO A 448 -1.44 14.27 23.24
N GLY A 449 -0.84 14.21 24.42
CA GLY A 449 -0.85 15.30 25.40
C GLY A 449 -2.15 15.51 26.18
N ILE A 450 -3.24 14.82 25.81
CA ILE A 450 -4.50 14.77 26.57
C ILE A 450 -4.61 13.45 27.33
N ASN A 451 -4.35 12.33 26.63
CA ASN A 451 -4.27 11.01 27.23
C ASN A 451 -2.81 10.58 27.34
N SER A 452 -2.21 10.77 28.51
CA SER A 452 -0.79 10.51 28.75
C SER A 452 -0.48 9.08 29.19
N THR A 453 -1.49 8.24 29.43
CA THR A 453 -1.31 6.89 29.99
C THR A 453 -1.87 5.78 29.11
N ARG A 454 -2.73 6.12 28.14
CA ARG A 454 -3.39 5.17 27.23
C ARG A 454 -3.53 5.78 25.85
N ASP A 455 -3.68 4.92 24.86
CA ASP A 455 -3.75 5.27 23.44
C ASP A 455 -5.15 5.05 22.82
N ASP A 456 -6.15 4.64 23.62
CA ASP A 456 -7.45 4.16 23.13
C ASP A 456 -8.68 4.73 23.86
N ARG A 457 -8.49 5.62 24.85
CA ARG A 457 -9.60 6.18 25.62
C ARG A 457 -9.98 7.58 25.18
N GLU A 458 -11.30 7.81 25.14
CA GLU A 458 -11.86 9.16 25.19
C GLU A 458 -11.36 9.88 26.46
N PRO A 459 -11.11 11.20 26.36
CA PRO A 459 -10.64 11.95 27.50
C PRO A 459 -11.74 11.96 28.57
N VAL A 460 -11.41 11.53 29.78
CA VAL A 460 -12.24 11.84 30.95
C VAL A 460 -12.06 13.32 31.20
N VAL A 461 -12.89 14.16 30.57
CA VAL A 461 -12.94 15.58 30.89
C VAL A 461 -13.45 15.66 32.34
N PRO A 462 -12.66 16.16 33.30
CA PRO A 462 -13.17 16.39 34.65
C PRO A 462 -14.40 17.28 34.52
N SER A 463 -15.49 16.93 35.18
CA SER A 463 -16.78 17.66 35.17
C SER A 463 -16.63 19.17 35.44
N ASP A 464 -15.51 19.56 36.01
CA ASP A 464 -15.21 20.92 36.47
C ASP A 464 -14.64 21.81 35.34
N LEU A 465 -14.22 21.22 34.21
CA LEU A 465 -13.78 21.94 33.01
C LEU A 465 -14.87 22.00 31.92
N ALA A 466 -15.94 21.23 32.05
CA ALA A 466 -17.12 21.28 31.19
C ALA A 466 -18.13 22.35 31.66
N ARG A 467 -17.68 23.58 31.90
CA ARG A 467 -18.60 24.73 31.94
C ARG A 467 -18.66 25.34 30.54
N PRO A 468 -19.79 25.25 29.83
CA PRO A 468 -19.94 26.01 28.61
C PRO A 468 -19.89 27.49 28.99
N VAL A 469 -18.94 28.23 28.42
CA VAL A 469 -19.04 29.69 28.38
C VAL A 469 -20.18 30.00 27.40
N SER A 470 -21.40 30.03 27.92
CA SER A 470 -22.56 30.52 27.20
C SER A 470 -22.34 32.02 26.96
N ILE A 471 -21.92 32.40 25.76
CA ILE A 471 -22.14 33.76 25.30
C ILE A 471 -23.63 33.86 24.96
N ASP A 472 -24.42 34.28 25.94
CA ASP A 472 -25.82 34.63 25.76
C ASP A 472 -25.91 35.85 24.83
N ARG A 473 -26.30 35.63 23.58
CA ARG A 473 -26.54 36.68 22.57
C ARG A 473 -27.87 37.41 22.77
N HIS A 474 -28.56 37.27 23.90
CA HIS A 474 -29.85 37.92 24.14
C HIS A 474 -30.01 38.74 25.43
N SER A 475 -28.93 39.05 26.16
CA SER A 475 -29.00 39.91 27.36
C SER A 475 -28.22 41.24 27.31
N LEU A 476 -27.93 41.77 26.11
CA LEU A 476 -27.30 43.09 25.96
C LEU A 476 -28.23 44.13 25.30
N ARG A 477 -29.32 44.49 25.98
CA ARG A 477 -29.94 45.82 25.84
C ARG A 477 -30.55 46.31 27.16
N ARG A 478 -30.11 47.52 27.55
CA ARG A 478 -30.69 48.47 28.52
C ARG A 478 -30.56 48.14 30.01
N ARG A 479 -29.42 48.51 30.58
CA ARG A 479 -29.20 49.66 31.49
C ARG A 479 -27.72 49.62 31.93
N ASP A 480 -27.20 50.75 32.38
CA ASP A 480 -25.79 50.99 32.76
C ASP A 480 -24.88 51.47 31.62
N ARG A 481 -25.40 52.46 30.87
CA ARG A 481 -24.60 53.63 30.51
C ARG A 481 -24.67 54.59 31.70
N GLU A 482 -23.63 54.60 32.53
CA GLU A 482 -23.12 55.75 33.30
C GLU A 482 -22.15 55.21 34.35
N ARG A 483 -20.98 55.86 34.47
CA ARG A 483 -19.81 55.52 35.32
C ARG A 483 -18.84 54.51 34.69
N PHE A 484 -17.95 55.02 33.85
CA PHE A 484 -16.50 55.03 34.11
C PHE A 484 -15.83 55.86 33.00
N TRP A 485 -15.93 57.18 33.17
CA TRP A 485 -15.16 58.23 32.49
C TRP A 485 -14.84 59.29 33.55
N VAL A 486 -13.87 59.03 34.43
CA VAL A 486 -13.08 60.07 35.14
C VAL A 486 -11.74 59.41 35.51
N ALA A 487 -10.64 60.15 35.27
CA ALA A 487 -9.26 59.86 35.66
C ALA A 487 -8.51 58.80 34.82
N ASP A 488 -8.09 59.18 33.59
CA ASP A 488 -6.65 59.37 33.34
C ASP A 488 -6.41 60.23 32.08
N ARG A 489 -7.02 61.43 32.08
CA ARG A 489 -6.90 62.44 31.02
C ARG A 489 -6.25 63.72 31.55
N GLU A 490 -5.23 63.56 32.40
CA GLU A 490 -4.41 64.68 32.93
C GLU A 490 -2.89 64.48 32.75
N ARG A 491 -2.43 63.58 31.86
CA ARG A 491 -0.98 63.40 31.66
C ARG A 491 -0.45 63.26 30.25
N LEU A 492 -1.21 63.57 29.21
CA LEU A 492 -0.71 63.59 27.82
C LEU A 492 -1.28 64.75 26.99
N GLN A 493 -1.34 65.94 27.58
CA GLN A 493 -1.43 67.22 26.84
C GLN A 493 -0.59 68.29 27.55
N ALA A 494 0.71 68.03 27.65
CA ALA A 494 1.71 69.01 28.05
C ALA A 494 3.04 68.70 27.35
N ARG A 495 3.10 68.93 26.03
CA ARG A 495 4.29 69.33 25.26
C ARG A 495 3.91 69.52 23.79
N TYR A 496 4.29 70.67 23.25
CA TYR A 496 4.16 71.14 21.86
C TYR A 496 2.83 71.77 21.43
N CYS A 497 2.54 72.94 22.02
CA CYS A 497 2.24 74.12 21.21
C CYS A 497 3.56 74.72 20.70
N ASP A 498 3.54 75.13 19.42
CA ASP A 498 4.20 76.30 18.82
C ASP A 498 4.86 75.93 17.48
N LYS A 499 4.16 76.19 16.37
CA LYS A 499 4.52 77.23 15.39
C LYS A 499 3.76 77.13 14.06
N ILE A 500 3.27 78.31 13.66
CA ILE A 500 3.11 78.83 12.29
C ILE A 500 1.71 78.70 11.64
N SER A 501 1.06 79.86 11.69
CA SER A 501 -0.01 80.46 10.89
C SER A 501 0.37 80.65 9.40
N ILE A 502 -0.61 81.11 8.58
CA ILE A 502 -0.55 81.68 7.21
C ILE A 502 -1.03 80.65 6.15
N ALA A 503 -1.96 80.88 5.21
CA ALA A 503 -2.78 81.99 4.71
C ALA A 503 -3.85 81.35 3.77
N SER A 504 -5.15 81.60 3.90
CA SER A 504 -5.96 82.63 3.24
C SER A 504 -6.22 82.49 1.73
N ARG A 505 -7.53 82.45 1.37
CA ARG A 505 -8.19 83.02 0.15
C ARG A 505 -7.87 82.32 -1.18
N ALA A 506 -8.75 82.17 -2.19
CA ALA A 506 -10.06 82.72 -2.54
C ALA A 506 -10.67 81.88 -3.70
N PRO A 507 -11.94 82.12 -4.11
CA PRO A 507 -12.77 81.24 -4.95
C PRO A 507 -13.08 81.78 -6.37
N MET A 508 -13.94 81.04 -7.09
CA MET A 508 -14.85 81.44 -8.21
C MET A 508 -14.36 81.51 -9.67
N LEU A 509 -15.05 80.75 -10.54
CA LEU A 509 -15.82 81.16 -11.76
C LEU A 509 -16.34 79.87 -12.44
N LEU A 510 -17.64 79.52 -12.51
CA LEU A 510 -18.78 80.09 -13.28
C LEU A 510 -18.41 80.26 -14.77
N THR A 511 -19.10 79.79 -15.82
CA THR A 511 -20.52 79.44 -16.13
C THR A 511 -20.50 78.94 -17.62
N THR A 512 -21.31 78.01 -18.16
CA THR A 512 -22.69 78.21 -18.69
C THR A 512 -23.09 77.06 -19.65
N LEU A 513 -24.15 76.32 -19.28
CA LEU A 513 -25.39 75.94 -20.02
C LEU A 513 -25.33 75.28 -21.42
N THR A 514 -26.25 74.36 -21.82
CA THR A 514 -27.72 74.42 -21.66
C THR A 514 -28.43 73.10 -22.05
N ARG A 515 -29.60 72.86 -21.42
CA ARG A 515 -30.83 72.14 -21.88
C ARG A 515 -30.84 70.60 -21.76
N ILE A 516 -31.87 69.90 -21.26
CA ILE A 516 -33.31 70.18 -21.01
C ILE A 516 -33.89 69.11 -20.03
N TYR A 517 -34.58 69.58 -18.97
CA TYR A 517 -35.71 68.99 -18.19
C TYR A 517 -35.54 67.75 -17.28
N GLY A 518 -35.73 67.97 -15.95
CA GLY A 518 -36.04 66.98 -14.89
C GLY A 518 -37.56 66.80 -14.68
N PRO A 519 -38.14 66.76 -13.44
CA PRO A 519 -37.61 66.49 -12.09
C PRO A 519 -38.56 65.62 -11.20
N ARG A 520 -38.29 65.56 -9.86
CA ARG A 520 -39.21 65.26 -8.71
C ARG A 520 -39.55 63.79 -8.42
N SER A 521 -39.93 63.33 -7.21
CA SER A 521 -39.82 63.71 -5.78
C SER A 521 -40.75 62.74 -5.00
N ALA A 522 -40.42 62.37 -3.75
CA ALA A 522 -41.36 61.93 -2.69
C ALA A 522 -42.16 60.61 -2.96
N SER A 523 -42.75 59.84 -2.05
CA SER A 523 -43.00 59.83 -0.60
C SER A 523 -43.73 58.51 -0.29
N TRP A 524 -43.50 57.96 0.91
CA TRP A 524 -44.48 57.39 1.86
C TRP A 524 -45.52 56.30 1.47
N MET A 525 -45.65 55.39 2.43
CA MET A 525 -46.84 54.71 2.95
C MET A 525 -47.24 53.32 2.43
N SER A 526 -47.22 52.41 3.42
CA SER A 526 -47.94 51.15 3.56
C SER A 526 -49.47 51.30 3.54
N TRP A 527 -50.18 50.20 3.84
CA TRP A 527 -51.63 49.94 3.91
C TRP A 527 -52.17 49.32 2.62
N GLY A 528 -52.89 48.20 2.60
CA GLY A 528 -53.44 47.32 3.63
C GLY A 528 -54.64 46.55 3.05
N GLY A 529 -54.85 45.31 3.50
CA GLY A 529 -56.15 44.62 3.49
C GLY A 529 -56.60 43.93 2.21
N LEU A 530 -57.03 42.65 2.32
CA LEU A 530 -58.43 42.23 2.17
C LEU A 530 -58.58 40.71 2.33
N ALA A 531 -59.63 40.34 3.07
CA ALA A 531 -60.28 39.02 3.10
C ALA A 531 -60.97 38.75 1.73
N ALA A 532 -61.61 37.62 1.38
CA ALA A 532 -62.34 36.60 2.11
C ALA A 532 -62.78 35.47 1.13
N GLN A 533 -63.12 34.29 1.72
CA GLN A 533 -64.30 33.43 1.44
C GLN A 533 -64.43 32.54 0.18
N ASP A 534 -64.43 31.22 0.47
CA ASP A 534 -65.44 30.17 0.20
C ASP A 534 -66.13 30.01 -1.17
N PHE A 535 -66.04 28.80 -1.77
CA PHE A 535 -67.20 27.88 -2.00
C PHE A 535 -66.80 26.47 -2.53
N VAL A 536 -67.14 25.44 -1.75
CA VAL A 536 -67.91 24.19 -2.04
C VAL A 536 -67.72 23.42 -3.37
N GLY A 537 -67.31 22.13 -3.24
CA GLY A 537 -68.26 21.00 -3.33
C GLY A 537 -68.18 20.00 -4.49
N GLY A 538 -67.78 18.76 -4.14
CA GLY A 538 -68.62 17.54 -4.31
C GLY A 538 -68.58 16.78 -5.64
N PHE A 539 -68.10 15.53 -5.61
CA PHE A 539 -68.89 14.30 -5.83
C PHE A 539 -67.97 13.08 -5.65
N GLY A 540 -68.40 12.14 -4.81
CA GLY A 540 -67.77 10.81 -4.66
C GLY A 540 -68.56 9.73 -5.40
N SER A 541 -68.03 8.51 -5.39
CA SER A 541 -68.82 7.27 -5.37
C SER A 541 -67.95 6.10 -4.87
N VAL A 542 -68.64 5.09 -4.36
CA VAL A 542 -68.26 4.06 -3.40
C VAL A 542 -68.74 2.70 -3.95
N ASP A 543 -68.07 1.62 -3.54
CA ASP A 543 -68.43 0.19 -3.55
C ASP A 543 -68.46 -0.66 -4.85
N GLY A 544 -67.92 -1.88 -4.72
CA GLY A 544 -68.11 -3.00 -5.64
C GLY A 544 -67.19 -4.21 -5.37
N GLU A 545 -67.69 -5.18 -4.59
CA GLU A 545 -67.07 -6.46 -4.23
C GLU A 545 -67.16 -7.56 -5.34
N VAL A 546 -66.18 -8.49 -5.36
CA VAL A 546 -66.31 -9.98 -5.49
C VAL A 546 -66.06 -10.73 -6.84
N VAL A 547 -65.18 -11.77 -6.74
CA VAL A 547 -64.75 -12.92 -7.61
C VAL A 547 -63.99 -12.61 -8.93
N GLY A 548 -62.87 -13.21 -9.33
CA GLY A 548 -62.04 -14.34 -8.88
C GLY A 548 -61.56 -15.18 -10.08
N ARG A 549 -60.24 -15.27 -10.36
CA ARG A 549 -59.47 -16.46 -10.84
C ARG A 549 -58.08 -16.11 -11.41
N GLU A 550 -57.08 -16.67 -10.74
CA GLU A 550 -55.75 -17.24 -11.12
C GLU A 550 -54.91 -16.74 -12.33
N LYS A 551 -53.64 -16.42 -11.95
CA LYS A 551 -52.32 -16.64 -12.59
C LYS A 551 -51.99 -15.86 -13.88
N ALA A 552 -50.80 -15.28 -14.07
CA ALA A 552 -49.47 -15.56 -13.52
C ALA A 552 -48.60 -14.29 -13.48
N ASP A 553 -47.53 -14.38 -12.70
CA ASP A 553 -46.49 -13.39 -12.40
C ASP A 553 -45.90 -12.66 -13.61
N LEU A 554 -45.74 -11.33 -13.49
CA LEU A 554 -44.66 -10.52 -14.11
C LEU A 554 -44.70 -9.07 -13.56
N LEU A 555 -43.57 -8.69 -12.95
CA LEU A 555 -42.99 -7.35 -12.79
C LEU A 555 -43.68 -6.32 -11.88
N GLU A 556 -42.88 -5.85 -10.92
CA GLU A 556 -42.65 -4.44 -10.50
C GLU A 556 -42.60 -4.33 -8.97
N ASP A 557 -41.42 -4.05 -8.44
CA ASP A 557 -41.29 -3.24 -7.24
C ASP A 557 -40.12 -2.28 -7.44
N GLY A 558 -40.48 -1.04 -7.75
CA GLY A 558 -39.63 0.11 -7.52
C GLY A 558 -39.67 0.47 -6.03
N GLY A 559 -38.50 0.67 -5.44
CA GLY A 559 -38.37 1.13 -4.07
C GLY A 559 -36.92 1.40 -3.71
N LEU A 560 -36.54 2.68 -3.76
CA LEU A 560 -35.26 3.25 -3.33
C LEU A 560 -34.75 2.66 -1.99
N VAL A 561 -33.48 2.24 -1.98
CA VAL A 561 -32.64 2.08 -0.78
C VAL A 561 -31.23 2.61 -1.09
N PRO A 562 -30.57 3.33 -0.17
CA PRO A 562 -29.52 4.32 -0.47
C PRO A 562 -28.14 3.76 -0.81
N ILE A 563 -27.38 4.61 -1.49
CA ILE A 563 -25.92 4.60 -1.67
C ILE A 563 -25.21 4.26 -0.35
N ASP A 564 -24.42 3.18 -0.35
CA ASP A 564 -23.13 3.05 0.35
C ASP A 564 -22.64 1.59 0.33
N VAL A 565 -21.92 1.17 -0.72
CA VAL A 565 -20.92 0.09 -0.64
C VAL A 565 -19.84 0.31 -1.70
N LEU A 566 -18.85 1.14 -1.39
CA LEU A 566 -17.59 1.26 -2.12
C LEU A 566 -16.44 1.10 -1.13
N VAL A 567 -15.98 -0.13 -0.89
CA VAL A 567 -14.58 -0.42 -0.49
C VAL A 567 -14.27 -1.87 -0.87
N GLY A 568 -13.64 -2.06 -2.02
CA GLY A 568 -13.07 -3.35 -2.45
C GLY A 568 -11.56 -3.35 -2.22
N GLU A 569 -11.09 -4.23 -1.35
CA GLU A 569 -9.71 -4.39 -0.88
C GLU A 569 -8.74 -4.79 -2.01
N PHE A 570 -7.66 -4.04 -2.21
CA PHE A 570 -6.53 -4.43 -3.05
C PHE A 570 -5.60 -5.38 -2.28
N VAL A 571 -5.45 -6.61 -2.76
CA VAL A 571 -4.35 -7.52 -2.39
C VAL A 571 -3.29 -7.43 -3.49
N VAL A 572 -2.12 -6.88 -3.14
CA VAL A 572 -0.92 -6.94 -3.99
C VAL A 572 -0.34 -8.36 -3.86
N ALA A 573 -0.46 -9.14 -4.93
CA ALA A 573 0.34 -10.35 -5.13
C ALA A 573 1.58 -9.98 -5.95
N GLU A 574 2.77 -10.11 -5.37
CA GLU A 574 4.02 -10.15 -6.13
C GLU A 574 4.06 -11.48 -6.90
N VAL A 575 4.30 -11.41 -8.21
CA VAL A 575 4.30 -12.53 -9.14
C VAL A 575 5.72 -13.07 -9.28
N ASP A 576 5.93 -14.32 -8.86
CA ASP A 576 7.04 -15.18 -9.29
C ASP A 576 6.63 -15.89 -10.59
N ASP A 577 7.44 -15.76 -11.64
CA ASP A 577 7.38 -16.59 -12.85
C ASP A 577 8.57 -17.57 -12.81
N ASP A 578 8.32 -18.79 -12.34
CA ASP A 578 9.19 -19.95 -12.58
C ASP A 578 8.83 -20.57 -13.92
N HIS A 579 9.77 -20.65 -14.87
CA HIS A 579 9.84 -21.75 -15.83
C HIS A 579 11.29 -22.07 -16.20
N ASP A 580 11.57 -23.36 -16.07
CA ASP A 580 12.85 -24.06 -16.05
C ASP A 580 13.47 -24.24 -17.45
N GLY A 581 14.77 -24.52 -17.51
CA GLY A 581 15.46 -24.76 -18.78
C GLY A 581 16.96 -25.05 -18.70
N ASP A 582 17.31 -26.14 -18.04
CA ASP A 582 18.63 -26.78 -18.08
C ASP A 582 19.15 -27.00 -19.50
N LEU A 583 20.37 -26.53 -19.82
CA LEU A 583 21.17 -27.02 -20.94
C LEU A 583 22.67 -26.87 -20.64
N HIS A 584 23.28 -27.96 -20.18
CA HIS A 584 24.72 -28.19 -20.23
C HIS A 584 25.24 -28.08 -21.67
N LEU A 585 26.34 -27.35 -21.89
CA LEU A 585 27.33 -27.66 -22.94
C LEU A 585 28.72 -27.10 -22.61
N LEU A 586 29.71 -28.00 -22.74
CA LEU A 586 31.15 -27.82 -22.59
C LEU A 586 31.79 -27.14 -23.82
N ALA A 587 32.93 -26.48 -23.56
CA ALA A 587 34.14 -26.27 -24.40
C ALA A 587 34.53 -24.78 -24.44
N GLY A 588 35.64 -24.38 -23.83
CA GLY A 588 36.99 -24.42 -24.40
C GLY A 588 37.45 -22.97 -24.59
N GLY A 589 38.41 -22.44 -23.83
CA GLY A 589 39.83 -22.70 -24.00
C GLY A 589 40.47 -21.52 -24.77
N GLY A 590 41.32 -20.74 -24.12
CA GLY A 590 42.05 -19.66 -24.79
C GLY A 590 42.77 -18.73 -23.82
N ASN A 591 43.99 -19.12 -23.47
CA ASN A 591 44.92 -18.35 -22.63
C ASN A 591 45.94 -17.60 -23.52
N ALA A 592 46.65 -16.63 -22.92
CA ALA A 592 47.78 -15.84 -23.42
C ALA A 592 47.45 -14.54 -24.21
N GLY A 593 48.13 -13.41 -24.00
CA GLY A 593 49.31 -13.21 -23.15
C GLY A 593 49.70 -11.74 -22.95
N GLN A 594 50.60 -11.59 -21.98
CA GLN A 594 51.39 -10.43 -21.59
C GLN A 594 52.09 -9.72 -22.77
N HIS A 595 52.20 -8.38 -22.72
CA HIS A 595 53.48 -7.71 -22.37
C HIS A 595 53.34 -6.16 -22.25
N PRO A 596 54.32 -5.49 -21.60
CA PRO A 596 54.25 -4.14 -21.00
C PRO A 596 55.07 -3.07 -21.77
N VAL A 597 55.16 -1.85 -21.20
CA VAL A 597 56.22 -0.77 -21.26
C VAL A 597 55.47 0.58 -21.18
N ASP A 598 55.49 1.42 -20.14
CA ASP A 598 56.51 2.04 -19.26
C ASP A 598 56.96 3.47 -19.66
N LEU A 599 56.46 4.42 -18.86
CA LEU A 599 57.04 5.66 -18.30
C LEU A 599 57.51 6.89 -19.12
N ARG A 600 57.01 8.03 -18.60
CA ARG A 600 57.62 9.37 -18.36
C ARG A 600 57.39 10.49 -19.38
N CYS A 601 56.70 11.54 -18.92
CA CYS A 601 57.23 12.91 -18.91
C CYS A 601 56.66 13.72 -17.74
N VAL A 602 57.55 14.46 -17.07
CA VAL A 602 57.39 15.22 -15.82
C VAL A 602 57.17 16.69 -16.16
N GLY A 603 56.39 17.41 -15.34
CA GLY A 603 56.31 18.87 -15.33
C GLY A 603 55.59 19.35 -14.06
N GLU A 604 56.31 20.08 -13.23
CA GLU A 604 56.09 20.33 -11.80
C GLU A 604 55.69 21.82 -11.56
N LEU A 605 55.16 22.10 -10.34
CA LEU A 605 55.02 23.42 -9.65
C LEU A 605 53.74 24.26 -9.99
N ALA A 606 53.04 24.92 -9.07
CA ALA A 606 53.34 25.38 -7.70
C ALA A 606 52.07 25.59 -6.84
N ASP A 607 52.25 25.52 -5.52
CA ASP A 607 51.33 25.87 -4.43
C ASP A 607 51.07 27.39 -4.31
N GLU A 608 49.90 27.78 -3.78
CA GLU A 608 49.78 28.87 -2.80
C GLU A 608 48.50 28.69 -1.95
N PHE A 609 48.72 28.46 -0.65
CA PHE A 609 47.74 28.43 0.43
C PHE A 609 47.41 29.86 0.89
N VAL A 610 46.15 30.12 1.24
CA VAL A 610 45.81 31.02 2.37
C VAL A 610 44.67 30.37 3.17
N ASP A 611 45.02 30.02 4.40
CA ASP A 611 44.11 29.67 5.50
C ASP A 611 43.20 30.85 5.86
N GLU A 612 41.96 30.57 6.29
CA GLU A 612 41.49 31.05 7.59
C GLU A 612 40.24 30.28 8.06
N LEU A 613 40.38 29.64 9.22
CA LEU A 613 39.32 29.09 10.06
C LEU A 613 38.38 30.21 10.54
N ILE A 614 37.07 29.96 10.60
CA ILE A 614 36.22 30.33 11.75
C ILE A 614 35.07 29.30 11.90
N VAL A 615 34.95 28.73 13.11
CA VAL A 615 33.81 27.92 13.61
C VAL A 615 32.89 28.80 14.49
N PRO A 616 31.72 28.33 14.96
CA PRO A 616 30.40 28.95 14.78
C PRO A 616 29.93 29.81 15.97
N TYR A 617 28.84 30.58 15.84
CA TYR A 617 28.08 31.06 17.00
C TYR A 617 26.58 31.23 16.73
N CYS A 618 25.78 30.75 17.68
CA CYS A 618 24.34 30.98 17.81
C CYS A 618 24.03 32.28 18.59
N ALA A 619 22.80 32.77 18.35
CA ALA A 619 21.86 33.48 19.25
C ALA A 619 22.05 34.97 19.61
N ARG A 620 20.95 35.72 19.32
CA ARG A 620 20.35 36.90 19.98
C ARG A 620 21.22 38.14 20.21
N ASP A 621 20.84 39.27 19.61
CA ASP A 621 20.18 40.32 20.42
C ASP A 621 19.39 41.35 19.60
N LEU A 622 18.37 41.87 20.27
CA LEU A 622 17.51 42.99 19.92
C LEU A 622 18.30 44.31 19.98
N HIS A 623 18.01 45.22 19.03
CA HIS A 623 18.03 46.70 19.13
C HIS A 623 18.57 47.35 17.85
N ARG A 624 17.66 47.68 16.91
CA ARG A 624 17.55 49.03 16.30
C ARG A 624 16.46 49.05 15.24
N CYS A 625 15.33 49.65 15.60
CA CYS A 625 14.38 50.22 14.64
C CYS A 625 14.76 51.67 14.38
N HIS A 626 14.95 52.07 13.12
CA HIS A 626 14.54 53.38 12.64
C HIS A 626 13.87 53.26 11.28
N VAL A 627 12.61 53.70 11.27
CA VAL A 627 11.65 53.71 10.19
C VAL A 627 11.78 55.04 9.43
N GLY A 628 11.78 55.00 8.11
CA GLY A 628 11.32 56.09 7.26
C GLY A 628 10.09 55.62 6.49
N ARG A 629 8.94 56.28 6.68
CA ARG A 629 7.68 56.02 5.98
C ARG A 629 7.12 57.33 5.42
N GLN A 630 6.34 57.18 4.35
CA GLN A 630 5.49 58.13 3.59
C GLN A 630 6.08 58.57 2.24
N THR A 631 5.37 58.59 1.10
CA THR A 631 3.96 58.29 0.77
C THR A 631 3.82 58.11 -0.75
N VAL A 632 2.72 57.43 -1.11
CA VAL A 632 2.09 57.18 -2.42
C VAL A 632 2.03 58.41 -3.36
N HIS A 633 2.29 58.22 -4.66
CA HIS A 633 1.50 58.67 -5.83
C HIS A 633 2.28 58.44 -7.14
N GLU A 634 1.88 57.45 -7.96
CA GLU A 634 1.44 57.62 -9.36
C GLU A 634 1.21 56.24 -10.03
N VAL A 635 0.13 56.20 -10.80
CA VAL A 635 -0.48 55.05 -11.50
C VAL A 635 -0.57 55.43 -12.96
N LEU A 636 -0.25 54.51 -13.89
CA LEU A 636 -0.65 54.53 -15.30
C LEU A 636 -0.57 53.08 -15.86
N PRO A 637 -1.30 52.73 -16.95
CA PRO A 637 -2.52 51.93 -16.86
C PRO A 637 -2.45 50.59 -17.60
N VAL A 638 -3.35 49.65 -17.28
CA VAL A 638 -3.73 48.55 -18.18
C VAL A 638 -5.24 48.60 -18.35
N GLU A 639 -5.67 48.78 -19.59
CA GLU A 639 -7.07 48.82 -20.00
C GLU A 639 -7.72 47.45 -19.84
N SER A 640 -8.83 47.44 -19.11
CA SER A 640 -9.87 46.42 -19.17
C SER A 640 -10.96 46.91 -20.11
N ALA A 641 -11.37 46.07 -21.05
CA ALA A 641 -12.71 46.10 -21.62
C ALA A 641 -13.31 44.71 -21.42
N GLU A 642 -14.10 44.58 -20.36
CA GLU A 642 -15.10 43.51 -20.23
C GLU A 642 -16.27 43.80 -21.17
N CYS A 643 -16.90 42.74 -21.68
CA CYS A 643 -18.36 42.64 -21.59
C CYS A 643 -18.81 41.16 -21.67
N LEU A 644 -19.13 40.63 -20.48
CA LEU A 644 -20.33 39.85 -20.12
C LEU A 644 -20.87 38.79 -21.11
N ALA A 645 -21.00 37.54 -20.65
CA ALA A 645 -22.31 36.98 -20.25
C ALA A 645 -22.22 35.55 -19.68
N SER A 646 -22.80 35.39 -18.49
CA SER A 646 -23.52 34.23 -17.93
C SER A 646 -23.13 32.80 -18.33
N VAL A 647 -22.65 32.04 -17.34
CA VAL A 647 -22.74 30.57 -17.32
C VAL A 647 -24.17 30.19 -16.92
N SER A 648 -24.92 29.63 -17.87
CA SER A 648 -26.17 28.93 -17.63
C SER A 648 -25.97 27.42 -17.82
N ALA A 649 -26.41 26.65 -16.83
CA ALA A 649 -26.59 25.21 -16.91
C ALA A 649 -27.54 24.81 -18.04
N GLY A 650 -27.27 23.68 -18.71
CA GLY A 650 -28.17 23.11 -19.71
C GLY A 650 -27.64 21.83 -20.34
N HIS A 651 -28.29 20.72 -19.96
CA HIS A 651 -28.34 19.40 -20.58
C HIS A 651 -28.19 19.33 -22.11
N GLY A 652 -27.65 18.20 -22.61
CA GLY A 652 -28.17 17.57 -23.83
C GLY A 652 -27.17 16.80 -24.71
N ARG A 653 -27.28 15.46 -24.66
CA ARG A 653 -27.48 14.51 -25.79
C ARG A 653 -26.48 14.46 -26.96
N ASP A 654 -26.15 13.22 -27.32
CA ASP A 654 -25.83 12.66 -28.66
C ASP A 654 -25.31 13.64 -29.70
N VAL A 655 -23.99 13.64 -29.92
CA VAL A 655 -23.40 14.21 -31.14
C VAL A 655 -22.97 13.07 -32.05
N ILE A 656 -23.79 12.80 -33.05
CA ILE A 656 -23.42 12.01 -34.24
C ILE A 656 -22.68 12.95 -35.18
N ASP A 657 -21.42 12.64 -35.51
CA ASP A 657 -20.69 13.35 -36.54
C ASP A 657 -21.08 12.79 -37.92
N VAL A 658 -21.81 13.58 -38.72
CA VAL A 658 -22.21 13.22 -40.08
C VAL A 658 -21.39 14.05 -41.07
N GLY A 659 -20.33 13.45 -41.62
CA GLY A 659 -19.61 13.99 -42.76
C GLY A 659 -20.28 13.58 -44.07
N VAL A 660 -20.91 14.53 -44.78
CA VAL A 660 -21.38 14.34 -46.16
C VAL A 660 -20.23 14.66 -47.12
N VAL A 661 -19.86 13.70 -47.97
CA VAL A 661 -18.95 13.91 -49.11
C VAL A 661 -19.73 13.78 -50.42
N ASP A 662 -19.46 14.74 -51.29
CA ASP A 662 -19.98 15.10 -52.62
C ASP A 662 -20.81 14.10 -53.47
N HIS A 663 -21.71 14.69 -54.28
CA HIS A 663 -22.74 14.10 -55.12
C HIS A 663 -22.23 13.38 -56.39
N ARG A 664 -22.79 12.20 -56.71
CA ARG A 664 -23.18 11.77 -58.08
C ARG A 664 -24.43 10.85 -58.06
N PRO A 665 -25.23 10.85 -59.13
CA PRO A 665 -26.59 10.32 -59.11
C PRO A 665 -26.55 8.84 -59.46
N ASP A 666 -26.83 8.00 -58.48
CA ASP A 666 -27.77 6.88 -58.56
C ASP A 666 -27.83 6.30 -57.14
N GLY A 667 -28.97 6.58 -56.49
CA GLY A 667 -29.11 6.50 -55.05
C GLY A 667 -29.15 5.08 -54.54
N GLU A 668 -28.22 4.78 -53.64
CA GLU A 668 -28.40 3.91 -52.48
C GLU A 668 -27.32 4.30 -51.45
N VAL A 669 -27.73 5.03 -50.40
CA VAL A 669 -26.86 5.28 -49.23
C VAL A 669 -27.03 4.08 -48.31
N LEU A 670 -26.09 3.14 -48.37
CA LEU A 670 -25.95 2.10 -47.37
C LEU A 670 -25.29 2.72 -46.13
N VAL A 671 -26.08 3.06 -45.12
CA VAL A 671 -25.56 3.46 -43.81
C VAL A 671 -25.10 2.20 -43.10
N VAL A 672 -23.81 1.87 -43.21
CA VAL A 672 -23.21 0.84 -42.35
C VAL A 672 -22.70 1.52 -41.10
N ARG A 673 -23.43 1.35 -39.99
CA ARG A 673 -22.92 1.65 -38.67
C ARG A 673 -21.80 0.65 -38.36
N PHE A 674 -20.67 1.17 -37.92
CA PHE A 674 -19.66 0.37 -37.26
C PHE A 674 -19.28 1.16 -36.01
N GLU A 675 -19.37 0.56 -34.83
CA GLU A 675 -18.87 1.09 -33.55
C GLU A 675 -17.91 0.04 -32.98
N LEU A 676 -16.69 0.43 -32.59
CA LEU A 676 -15.80 -0.50 -31.85
C LEU A 676 -16.24 -0.64 -30.38
N VAL A 677 -17.15 0.24 -29.95
CA VAL A 677 -17.81 0.26 -28.64
C VAL A 677 -19.28 0.56 -28.92
N GLY A 678 -20.07 -0.49 -29.20
CA GLY A 678 -21.53 -0.40 -29.11
C GLY A 678 -21.98 -0.38 -27.65
N GLU A 679 -23.29 -0.29 -27.38
CA GLU A 679 -23.84 -0.58 -26.05
C GLU A 679 -23.32 -1.95 -25.59
N GLY A 680 -22.35 -1.94 -24.68
CA GLY A 680 -21.70 -3.14 -24.19
C GLY A 680 -22.62 -3.87 -23.21
N GLU A 681 -22.55 -5.19 -23.19
CA GLU A 681 -23.17 -5.97 -22.13
C GLU A 681 -22.24 -5.99 -20.90
N GLU A 682 -22.83 -6.03 -19.70
CA GLU A 682 -22.03 -6.15 -18.48
C GLU A 682 -21.24 -7.48 -18.52
N PHE A 683 -19.92 -7.37 -18.51
CA PHE A 683 -19.01 -8.51 -18.59
C PHE A 683 -18.56 -8.94 -17.20
N PHE A 684 -18.12 -7.98 -16.40
CA PHE A 684 -17.64 -8.20 -15.05
C PHE A 684 -17.76 -6.92 -14.22
N ARG A 685 -17.87 -7.06 -12.91
CA ARG A 685 -17.99 -5.93 -11.99
C ARG A 685 -17.18 -6.21 -10.73
N ASP A 686 -16.31 -5.28 -10.38
CA ASP A 686 -15.66 -5.19 -9.08
C ASP A 686 -15.81 -3.76 -8.53
N ALA A 687 -14.72 -3.09 -8.15
CA ALA A 687 -14.69 -1.66 -7.93
C ALA A 687 -15.03 -0.85 -9.20
N ARG A 688 -14.77 -1.40 -10.39
CA ARG A 688 -15.14 -0.82 -11.70
C ARG A 688 -16.15 -1.72 -12.42
N GLU A 689 -16.92 -1.11 -13.30
CA GLU A 689 -17.83 -1.82 -14.20
C GLU A 689 -17.12 -2.06 -15.53
N TYR A 690 -17.03 -3.32 -15.94
CA TYR A 690 -16.43 -3.72 -17.21
C TYR A 690 -17.54 -4.21 -18.14
N TYR A 691 -17.56 -3.65 -19.33
CA TYR A 691 -18.50 -4.00 -20.38
C TYR A 691 -17.75 -4.72 -21.49
N ARG A 692 -18.41 -5.67 -22.14
CA ARG A 692 -17.89 -6.33 -23.34
C ARG A 692 -18.69 -5.89 -24.54
N CYS A 693 -18.00 -5.47 -25.59
CA CYS A 693 -18.63 -5.22 -26.87
C CYS A 693 -19.08 -6.57 -27.48
N PRO A 694 -20.36 -6.73 -27.84
CA PRO A 694 -20.85 -7.99 -28.42
C PRO A 694 -20.31 -8.24 -29.85
N GLU A 695 -19.82 -7.20 -30.53
CA GLU A 695 -19.30 -7.32 -31.90
C GLU A 695 -17.82 -7.71 -31.94
N CYS A 696 -16.96 -6.94 -31.25
CA CYS A 696 -15.52 -7.13 -31.30
C CYS A 696 -14.95 -7.86 -30.06
N GLY A 697 -15.77 -8.14 -29.05
CA GLY A 697 -15.32 -8.80 -27.82
C GLY A 697 -14.37 -7.97 -26.94
N LEU A 698 -14.11 -6.70 -27.28
CA LEU A 698 -13.30 -5.79 -26.46
C LEU A 698 -13.98 -5.61 -25.11
N VAL A 699 -13.21 -5.76 -24.03
CA VAL A 699 -13.66 -5.44 -22.68
C VAL A 699 -13.17 -4.04 -22.33
N PHE A 700 -14.02 -3.18 -21.78
CA PHE A 700 -13.68 -1.79 -21.49
C PHE A 700 -14.40 -1.25 -20.25
N VAL A 701 -13.88 -0.17 -19.68
CA VAL A 701 -14.56 0.58 -18.61
C VAL A 701 -15.21 1.85 -19.18
N PRO A 702 -16.37 2.29 -18.65
CA PRO A 702 -16.99 3.55 -19.07
C PRO A 702 -16.14 4.78 -18.74
N GLU A 703 -16.34 5.88 -19.47
CA GLU A 703 -15.58 7.13 -19.36
C GLU A 703 -15.50 7.71 -17.93
N ARG A 704 -16.51 7.45 -17.08
CA ARG A 704 -16.51 7.86 -15.67
C ARG A 704 -15.32 7.31 -14.87
N TRP A 705 -14.70 6.24 -15.36
CA TRP A 705 -13.53 5.59 -14.75
C TRP A 705 -12.21 6.05 -15.35
N PHE A 706 -12.22 6.94 -16.34
CA PHE A 706 -11.00 7.46 -16.92
C PHE A 706 -10.39 8.50 -15.99
N LEU A 707 -9.11 8.33 -15.66
CA LEU A 707 -8.36 9.32 -14.89
C LEU A 707 -8.29 10.65 -15.65
N SER A 708 -8.04 11.74 -14.93
CA SER A 708 -7.60 12.97 -15.60
C SER A 708 -6.19 12.79 -16.18
N GLU A 709 -5.82 13.56 -17.20
CA GLU A 709 -4.47 13.52 -17.79
C GLU A 709 -3.36 13.74 -16.74
N ALA A 710 -3.62 14.58 -15.73
CA ALA A 710 -2.67 14.84 -14.65
C ALA A 710 -2.48 13.61 -13.73
N GLU A 711 -3.55 12.89 -13.42
CA GLU A 711 -3.51 11.67 -12.61
C GLU A 711 -2.87 10.51 -13.38
N GLU A 712 -3.20 10.35 -14.66
CA GLU A 712 -2.60 9.35 -15.55
C GLU A 712 -1.08 9.56 -15.68
N ARG A 713 -0.65 10.81 -15.93
CA ARG A 713 0.77 11.17 -15.98
C ARG A 713 1.48 10.95 -14.64
N ALA A 714 0.83 11.21 -13.52
CA ALA A 714 1.40 10.97 -12.20
C ALA A 714 1.66 9.48 -11.94
N VAL A 715 0.85 8.58 -12.53
CA VAL A 715 1.12 7.14 -12.52
C VAL A 715 2.33 6.80 -13.39
N TYR A 716 2.42 7.35 -14.61
CA TYR A 716 3.56 7.10 -15.50
C TYR A 716 4.89 7.64 -14.96
N ASP A 717 4.88 8.77 -14.25
CA ASP A 717 6.07 9.34 -13.61
C ASP A 717 6.66 8.43 -12.50
N MET A 718 5.92 7.41 -12.04
CA MET A 718 6.42 6.41 -11.10
C MET A 718 7.23 5.29 -11.78
N HIS A 719 7.17 5.14 -13.10
CA HIS A 719 7.90 4.09 -13.82
C HIS A 719 9.41 4.39 -13.87
N GLN A 720 10.23 3.47 -13.34
CA GLN A 720 11.70 3.56 -13.38
C GLN A 720 12.29 2.55 -14.36
N ASN A 721 11.96 2.68 -15.65
CA ASN A 721 12.39 1.75 -16.70
C ASN A 721 13.23 2.49 -17.75
N GLY A 722 14.54 2.28 -17.73
CA GLY A 722 15.49 2.96 -18.61
C GLY A 722 16.21 2.02 -19.58
N PRO A 723 16.83 2.54 -20.65
CA PRO A 723 17.50 1.74 -21.68
C PRO A 723 18.76 1.01 -21.22
N GLU A 724 19.23 1.29 -20.01
CA GLU A 724 20.37 0.63 -19.36
C GLU A 724 19.93 -0.55 -18.46
N ASP A 725 18.62 -0.75 -18.27
CA ASP A 725 18.07 -1.84 -17.47
C ASP A 725 18.00 -3.14 -18.30
N ALA A 726 18.85 -4.12 -17.96
CA ALA A 726 18.91 -5.40 -18.65
C ALA A 726 17.63 -6.25 -18.50
N GLY A 727 16.93 -6.13 -17.37
CA GLY A 727 15.67 -6.84 -17.12
C GLY A 727 14.55 -6.25 -17.98
N TYR A 728 14.47 -4.93 -18.06
CA TYR A 728 13.47 -4.24 -18.90
C TYR A 728 13.72 -4.49 -20.40
N ARG A 729 14.98 -4.50 -20.83
CA ARG A 729 15.33 -4.89 -22.21
C ARG A 729 14.96 -6.35 -22.51
N LYS A 730 15.14 -7.27 -21.56
CA LYS A 730 14.70 -8.67 -21.72
C LYS A 730 13.17 -8.75 -21.85
N PHE A 731 12.44 -8.00 -21.03
CA PHE A 731 10.97 -7.91 -21.08
C PHE A 731 10.48 -7.40 -22.44
N LEU A 732 11.04 -6.29 -22.92
CA LEU A 732 10.76 -5.71 -24.25
C LEU A 732 11.26 -6.60 -25.40
N GLY A 733 12.24 -7.46 -25.14
CA GLY A 733 12.74 -8.50 -26.05
C GLY A 733 11.62 -9.34 -26.66
N ARG A 734 10.56 -9.62 -25.89
CA ARG A 734 9.41 -10.41 -26.33
C ARG A 734 8.67 -9.80 -27.52
N LEU A 735 8.62 -8.46 -27.61
CA LEU A 735 8.07 -7.74 -28.76
C LEU A 735 9.15 -7.43 -29.81
N PHE A 736 10.35 -7.06 -29.35
CA PHE A 736 11.46 -6.66 -30.20
C PHE A 736 11.91 -7.78 -31.15
N GLU A 737 12.13 -8.99 -30.62
CA GLU A 737 12.67 -10.12 -31.40
C GLU A 737 11.72 -10.53 -32.54
N PRO A 738 10.41 -10.78 -32.30
CA PRO A 738 9.50 -11.19 -33.37
C PRO A 738 9.30 -10.12 -34.44
N VAL A 739 9.32 -8.84 -34.07
CA VAL A 739 9.23 -7.73 -35.04
C VAL A 739 10.53 -7.65 -35.85
N CYS A 740 11.71 -7.74 -35.21
CA CYS A 740 13.00 -7.73 -35.90
C CYS A 740 13.13 -8.86 -36.94
N GLU A 741 12.62 -10.05 -36.64
CA GLU A 741 12.63 -11.19 -37.58
C GLU A 741 11.80 -10.94 -38.85
N ARG A 742 10.84 -10.01 -38.80
CA ARG A 742 9.85 -9.77 -39.86
C ARG A 742 10.13 -8.53 -40.70
N ILE A 743 11.04 -7.67 -40.27
CA ILE A 743 11.38 -6.42 -40.94
C ILE A 743 12.70 -6.52 -41.69
N ALA A 744 12.82 -5.80 -42.80
CA ALA A 744 14.09 -5.73 -43.54
C ALA A 744 15.14 -4.92 -42.77
N ALA A 745 16.43 -5.23 -42.95
CA ALA A 745 17.51 -4.44 -42.38
C ALA A 745 17.42 -2.96 -42.79
N GLY A 746 17.58 -2.04 -41.84
CA GLY A 746 17.45 -0.60 -42.12
C GLY A 746 16.01 -0.08 -42.23
N SER A 747 15.00 -0.89 -41.88
CA SER A 747 13.59 -0.46 -41.79
C SER A 747 13.39 0.78 -40.91
N ARG A 748 12.36 1.56 -41.23
CA ARG A 748 11.93 2.76 -40.49
C ARG A 748 10.74 2.43 -39.59
N GLY A 749 10.87 2.69 -38.29
CA GLY A 749 9.87 2.36 -37.28
C GLY A 749 9.26 3.57 -36.57
N LEU A 750 8.10 3.36 -35.94
CA LEU A 750 7.54 4.23 -34.91
C LEU A 750 7.35 3.43 -33.63
N ASP A 751 7.85 3.94 -32.51
CA ASP A 751 7.57 3.45 -31.17
C ASP A 751 6.49 4.32 -30.53
N PHE A 752 5.27 3.80 -30.48
CA PHE A 752 4.07 4.50 -30.01
C PHE A 752 3.79 4.15 -28.55
N GLY A 753 3.65 5.16 -27.69
CA GLY A 753 3.60 4.98 -26.24
C GLY A 753 4.97 4.81 -25.62
N SER A 754 5.97 5.55 -26.10
CA SER A 754 7.37 5.29 -25.73
C SER A 754 7.72 5.63 -24.27
N GLY A 755 6.84 6.34 -23.56
CA GLY A 755 7.05 6.73 -22.17
C GLY A 755 8.24 7.67 -21.96
N PRO A 756 8.67 7.88 -20.69
CA PRO A 756 9.77 8.77 -20.33
C PRO A 756 11.16 8.20 -20.68
N GLY A 757 11.27 6.88 -20.91
CA GLY A 757 12.51 6.16 -21.21
C GLY A 757 12.34 5.25 -22.43
N PRO A 758 12.49 5.77 -23.67
CA PRO A 758 12.07 5.10 -24.92
C PRO A 758 13.00 3.93 -25.31
N THR A 759 13.02 2.90 -24.49
CA THR A 759 14.00 1.80 -24.53
C THR A 759 13.86 0.94 -25.78
N LEU A 760 12.63 0.69 -26.23
CA LEU A 760 12.37 -0.13 -27.41
C LEU A 760 12.93 0.54 -28.68
N SER A 761 12.74 1.86 -28.83
CA SER A 761 13.38 2.63 -29.90
C SER A 761 14.90 2.54 -29.92
N VAL A 762 15.55 2.50 -28.73
CA VAL A 762 17.01 2.34 -28.60
C VAL A 762 17.45 0.94 -29.04
N MET A 763 16.72 -0.11 -28.64
CA MET A 763 17.00 -1.48 -29.05
C MET A 763 16.94 -1.64 -30.58
N PHE A 764 15.93 -1.07 -31.25
CA PHE A 764 15.84 -1.07 -32.71
C PHE A 764 16.93 -0.22 -33.37
N ALA A 765 17.34 0.91 -32.77
CA ALA A 765 18.44 1.72 -33.26
C ALA A 765 19.79 0.96 -33.23
N GLU A 766 20.05 0.21 -32.16
CA GLU A 766 21.22 -0.67 -32.04
C GLU A 766 21.21 -1.79 -33.10
N ALA A 767 20.02 -2.30 -33.44
CA ALA A 767 19.80 -3.22 -34.56
C ALA A 767 19.85 -2.54 -35.95
N ARG A 768 20.25 -1.26 -36.02
CA ARG A 768 20.40 -0.46 -37.24
C ARG A 768 19.09 -0.12 -37.97
N HIS A 769 17.98 -0.04 -37.24
CA HIS A 769 16.71 0.49 -37.73
C HIS A 769 16.55 1.96 -37.32
N ALA A 770 15.84 2.75 -38.12
CA ALA A 770 15.59 4.15 -37.81
C ALA A 770 14.21 4.30 -37.16
N VAL A 771 14.15 4.58 -35.86
CA VAL A 771 12.87 4.63 -35.12
C VAL A 771 12.56 6.06 -34.65
N ARG A 772 11.34 6.53 -34.92
CA ARG A 772 10.75 7.72 -34.27
C ARG A 772 9.97 7.29 -33.03
N ILE A 773 9.81 8.19 -32.07
CA ILE A 773 9.05 7.95 -30.85
C ILE A 773 7.84 8.88 -30.80
N TYR A 774 6.76 8.43 -30.17
CA TYR A 774 5.62 9.27 -29.85
C TYR A 774 5.01 8.85 -28.51
N ASP A 775 4.70 9.85 -27.69
CA ASP A 775 4.02 9.66 -26.42
C ASP A 775 3.27 10.95 -26.06
N PRO A 776 1.97 10.91 -25.71
CA PRO A 776 1.20 12.12 -25.39
C PRO A 776 1.75 12.98 -24.26
N PHE A 777 2.53 12.41 -23.33
CA PHE A 777 3.06 13.11 -22.15
C PHE A 777 4.54 13.42 -22.25
N TYR A 778 5.31 12.57 -22.93
CA TYR A 778 6.79 12.63 -22.93
C TYR A 778 7.40 12.94 -24.31
N ALA A 779 6.65 12.73 -25.39
CA ALA A 779 7.11 12.94 -26.77
C ALA A 779 5.93 13.29 -27.71
N ASP A 780 5.20 14.36 -27.39
CA ASP A 780 4.00 14.80 -28.13
C ASP A 780 4.36 15.55 -29.43
N ASP A 781 4.96 14.83 -30.38
CA ASP A 781 5.22 15.32 -31.74
C ASP A 781 4.24 14.68 -32.72
N ALA A 782 3.08 15.31 -32.91
CA ALA A 782 2.05 14.83 -33.83
C ALA A 782 2.51 14.75 -35.30
N SER A 783 3.66 15.33 -35.69
CA SER A 783 4.20 15.21 -37.05
C SER A 783 4.67 13.79 -37.40
N VAL A 784 4.76 12.88 -36.42
CA VAL A 784 5.05 11.46 -36.69
C VAL A 784 3.98 10.81 -37.56
N PHE A 785 2.73 11.27 -37.46
CA PHE A 785 1.59 10.65 -38.17
C PHE A 785 1.44 11.12 -39.63
N ASP A 786 2.25 12.09 -40.05
CA ASP A 786 2.39 12.48 -41.46
C ASP A 786 3.39 11.57 -42.21
N ALA A 787 4.09 10.68 -41.50
CA ALA A 787 5.07 9.77 -42.05
C ALA A 787 4.52 8.36 -42.27
N GLN A 788 5.23 7.60 -43.10
CA GLN A 788 4.96 6.18 -43.37
C GLN A 788 6.09 5.31 -42.81
N PHE A 789 5.73 4.25 -42.10
CA PHE A 789 6.66 3.36 -41.40
C PHE A 789 6.57 1.93 -41.93
N ASP A 790 7.72 1.24 -41.93
CA ASP A 790 7.84 -0.17 -42.25
C ASP A 790 7.37 -1.05 -41.07
N PHE A 791 7.48 -0.53 -39.85
CA PHE A 791 6.90 -1.14 -38.67
C PHE A 791 6.48 -0.11 -37.62
N ILE A 792 5.55 -0.49 -36.75
CA ILE A 792 5.11 0.29 -35.60
C ILE A 792 5.08 -0.64 -34.40
N THR A 793 5.59 -0.19 -33.25
CA THR A 793 5.49 -0.91 -31.97
C THR A 793 4.62 -0.15 -30.99
N ALA A 794 3.85 -0.92 -30.20
CA ALA A 794 2.98 -0.42 -29.15
C ALA A 794 3.08 -1.39 -27.96
N SER A 795 4.00 -1.12 -27.03
CA SER A 795 4.25 -1.96 -25.86
C SER A 795 3.57 -1.38 -24.62
N GLU A 796 2.61 -2.10 -24.06
CA GLU A 796 1.85 -1.70 -22.86
C GLU A 796 1.28 -0.27 -22.97
N VAL A 797 0.49 -0.03 -24.04
CA VAL A 797 -0.06 1.30 -24.37
C VAL A 797 -1.51 1.22 -24.84
N ILE A 798 -1.88 0.15 -25.56
CA ILE A 798 -3.18 0.10 -26.24
C ILE A 798 -4.36 -0.06 -25.26
N GLU A 799 -4.07 -0.55 -24.06
CA GLU A 799 -4.98 -0.69 -22.93
C GLU A 799 -5.32 0.64 -22.26
N HIS A 800 -4.53 1.69 -22.51
CA HIS A 800 -4.75 3.05 -21.99
C HIS A 800 -5.55 3.94 -22.96
N LEU A 801 -5.80 3.45 -24.18
CA LEU A 801 -6.45 4.25 -25.22
C LEU A 801 -7.91 4.53 -24.87
N ARG A 802 -8.23 5.81 -24.68
CA ARG A 802 -9.62 6.29 -24.48
C ARG A 802 -10.48 6.14 -25.74
N ARG A 803 -9.84 6.19 -26.92
CA ARG A 803 -10.48 6.04 -28.24
C ARG A 803 -9.69 5.04 -29.09
N PRO A 804 -9.69 3.74 -28.72
CA PRO A 804 -8.81 2.74 -29.31
C PRO A 804 -8.98 2.63 -30.83
N ARG A 805 -10.20 2.80 -31.34
CA ARG A 805 -10.48 2.81 -32.79
C ARG A 805 -9.74 3.89 -33.56
N GLU A 806 -9.84 5.13 -33.07
CA GLU A 806 -9.29 6.30 -33.76
C GLU A 806 -7.77 6.17 -33.83
N GLU A 807 -7.15 5.82 -32.71
CA GLU A 807 -5.70 5.67 -32.60
C GLU A 807 -5.17 4.45 -33.37
N LEU A 808 -5.80 3.28 -33.25
CA LEU A 808 -5.36 2.10 -34.03
C LEU A 808 -5.50 2.31 -35.53
N ARG A 809 -6.56 3.00 -36.01
CA ARG A 809 -6.69 3.36 -37.42
C ARG A 809 -5.68 4.41 -37.85
N ARG A 810 -5.36 5.37 -36.99
CA ARG A 810 -4.32 6.37 -37.24
C ARG A 810 -2.95 5.69 -37.40
N LEU A 811 -2.61 4.75 -36.50
CA LEU A 811 -1.40 3.93 -36.62
C LEU A 811 -1.41 3.09 -37.90
N TRP A 812 -2.54 2.43 -38.21
CA TRP A 812 -2.68 1.63 -39.43
C TRP A 812 -2.51 2.43 -40.72
N LYS A 813 -2.96 3.69 -40.74
CA LYS A 813 -2.72 4.62 -41.86
C LYS A 813 -1.25 4.97 -42.03
N CYS A 814 -0.49 5.04 -40.94
CA CYS A 814 0.95 5.32 -40.95
C CYS A 814 1.78 4.09 -41.34
N LEU A 815 1.19 2.89 -41.35
CA LEU A 815 1.87 1.67 -41.73
C LEU A 815 1.84 1.44 -43.24
N LYS A 816 3.00 1.18 -43.84
CA LYS A 816 3.12 0.87 -45.28
C LYS A 816 2.47 -0.48 -45.63
N PRO A 817 2.03 -0.69 -46.88
CA PRO A 817 1.71 -2.02 -47.37
C PRO A 817 2.89 -2.99 -47.16
N GLY A 818 2.62 -4.17 -46.62
CA GLY A 818 3.63 -5.16 -46.21
C GLY A 818 4.27 -4.90 -44.84
N GLY A 819 4.00 -3.76 -44.20
CA GLY A 819 4.55 -3.40 -42.89
C GLY A 819 3.87 -4.11 -41.72
N TRP A 820 4.51 -4.03 -40.55
CA TRP A 820 4.10 -4.73 -39.33
C TRP A 820 3.71 -3.79 -38.17
N LEU A 821 2.54 -3.98 -37.59
CA LEU A 821 2.16 -3.40 -36.31
C LEU A 821 2.36 -4.47 -35.22
N GLY A 822 3.34 -4.26 -34.36
CA GLY A 822 3.62 -5.11 -33.21
C GLY A 822 3.02 -4.52 -31.94
N ILE A 823 2.20 -5.32 -31.25
CA ILE A 823 1.50 -4.95 -30.03
C ILE A 823 1.94 -5.91 -28.93
N MET A 824 2.30 -5.38 -27.77
CA MET A 824 2.48 -6.16 -26.55
C MET A 824 1.48 -5.67 -25.51
N THR A 825 0.56 -6.54 -25.10
CA THR A 825 -0.42 -6.32 -24.04
C THR A 825 -0.90 -7.67 -23.51
N LYS A 826 -1.24 -7.76 -22.24
CA LYS A 826 -1.84 -9.00 -21.71
C LYS A 826 -3.27 -9.17 -22.25
N ARG A 827 -3.65 -10.42 -22.54
CA ARG A 827 -4.94 -10.72 -23.18
C ARG A 827 -5.97 -11.32 -22.22
N VAL A 828 -7.23 -10.93 -22.43
CA VAL A 828 -8.40 -11.53 -21.76
C VAL A 828 -8.60 -12.95 -22.28
N ILE A 829 -8.69 -13.92 -21.36
CA ILE A 829 -8.94 -15.34 -21.65
C ILE A 829 -10.45 -15.61 -21.57
N ASP A 830 -11.01 -15.49 -20.37
CA ASP A 830 -12.43 -15.65 -20.08
C ASP A 830 -12.83 -14.82 -18.85
N ARG A 831 -14.12 -14.86 -18.49
CA ARG A 831 -14.67 -14.09 -17.37
C ARG A 831 -14.12 -14.54 -16.01
N GLU A 832 -13.85 -15.83 -15.83
CA GLU A 832 -13.36 -16.39 -14.56
C GLU A 832 -11.90 -15.98 -14.32
N ALA A 833 -11.06 -16.10 -15.35
CA ALA A 833 -9.70 -15.59 -15.35
C ALA A 833 -9.69 -14.06 -15.16
N PHE A 834 -10.57 -13.34 -15.86
CA PHE A 834 -10.68 -11.88 -15.75
C PHE A 834 -10.98 -11.43 -14.32
N ALA A 835 -11.82 -12.17 -13.57
CA ALA A 835 -12.20 -11.84 -12.20
C ALA A 835 -10.98 -11.73 -11.25
N THR A 836 -9.98 -12.59 -11.43
CA THR A 836 -8.77 -12.61 -10.59
C THR A 836 -7.55 -11.94 -11.25
N TRP A 837 -7.69 -11.47 -12.49
CA TRP A 837 -6.59 -10.90 -13.27
C TRP A 837 -6.14 -9.54 -12.73
N HIS A 838 -4.89 -9.43 -12.28
CA HIS A 838 -4.32 -8.19 -11.74
C HIS A 838 -4.15 -7.08 -12.78
N TYR A 839 -4.09 -7.43 -14.07
CA TYR A 839 -3.88 -6.45 -15.14
C TYR A 839 -5.05 -5.45 -15.26
N LYS A 840 -6.27 -5.86 -14.88
CA LYS A 840 -7.42 -4.93 -14.80
C LYS A 840 -7.40 -4.05 -13.56
N SER A 841 -6.47 -4.24 -12.63
CA SER A 841 -6.43 -3.50 -11.38
C SER A 841 -5.67 -2.16 -11.51
N ASP A 842 -4.93 -1.97 -12.61
CA ASP A 842 -4.35 -0.68 -12.93
C ASP A 842 -5.46 0.32 -13.35
N PRO A 843 -5.60 1.47 -12.65
CA PRO A 843 -6.64 2.45 -12.96
C PRO A 843 -6.42 3.15 -14.32
N THR A 844 -5.20 3.13 -14.87
CA THR A 844 -4.89 3.69 -16.19
C THR A 844 -5.33 2.75 -17.31
N HIS A 845 -5.53 1.45 -17.05
CA HIS A 845 -6.05 0.51 -18.04
C HIS A 845 -7.56 0.68 -18.17
N VAL A 846 -8.00 0.99 -19.38
CA VAL A 846 -9.39 1.29 -19.73
C VAL A 846 -9.95 0.38 -20.83
N CYS A 847 -9.08 -0.27 -21.62
CA CYS A 847 -9.41 -1.22 -22.67
C CYS A 847 -8.64 -2.53 -22.47
N PHE A 848 -9.29 -3.67 -22.68
CA PHE A 848 -8.70 -5.00 -22.50
C PHE A 848 -9.03 -5.90 -23.69
N TYR A 849 -7.99 -6.38 -24.35
CA TYR A 849 -8.09 -7.09 -25.62
C TYR A 849 -8.06 -8.60 -25.41
N SER A 850 -8.85 -9.35 -26.17
CA SER A 850 -8.77 -10.81 -26.23
C SER A 850 -8.20 -11.25 -27.59
N THR A 851 -7.88 -12.53 -27.75
CA THR A 851 -7.56 -13.09 -29.08
C THR A 851 -8.69 -12.82 -30.07
N THR A 852 -9.94 -12.98 -29.64
CA THR A 852 -11.12 -12.68 -30.47
C THR A 852 -11.19 -11.21 -30.87
N THR A 853 -10.78 -10.29 -29.99
CA THR A 853 -10.69 -8.87 -30.32
C THR A 853 -9.66 -8.59 -31.39
N PHE A 854 -8.50 -9.25 -31.34
CA PHE A 854 -7.48 -9.12 -32.37
C PHE A 854 -7.86 -9.80 -33.68
N GLU A 855 -8.58 -10.92 -33.64
CA GLU A 855 -9.15 -11.56 -34.84
C GLU A 855 -10.16 -10.64 -35.53
N TRP A 856 -11.05 -10.01 -34.75
CA TRP A 856 -12.01 -9.02 -35.26
C TRP A 856 -11.28 -7.81 -35.85
N LEU A 857 -10.29 -7.27 -35.13
CA LEU A 857 -9.50 -6.12 -35.58
C LEU A 857 -8.74 -6.44 -36.87
N ALA A 858 -8.18 -7.65 -36.98
CA ALA A 858 -7.50 -8.08 -38.20
C ALA A 858 -8.47 -8.17 -39.38
N GLY A 859 -9.70 -8.64 -39.17
CA GLY A 859 -10.75 -8.63 -40.18
C GLY A 859 -11.10 -7.20 -40.63
N GLU A 860 -11.30 -6.28 -39.67
CA GLU A 860 -11.64 -4.88 -39.93
C GLU A 860 -10.52 -4.10 -40.65
N LEU A 861 -9.25 -4.47 -40.38
CA LEU A 861 -8.08 -3.84 -40.99
C LEU A 861 -7.57 -4.55 -42.25
N GLU A 862 -8.23 -5.64 -42.67
CA GLU A 862 -7.78 -6.55 -43.72
C GLU A 862 -6.31 -6.98 -43.53
N ALA A 863 -5.97 -7.30 -42.29
CA ALA A 863 -4.63 -7.63 -41.84
C ALA A 863 -4.44 -9.14 -41.69
N ARG A 864 -3.19 -9.59 -41.82
CA ARG A 864 -2.79 -10.91 -41.34
C ARG A 864 -2.40 -10.82 -39.85
N LEU A 865 -3.09 -11.61 -39.02
CA LEU A 865 -2.83 -11.73 -37.59
C LEU A 865 -1.85 -12.86 -37.28
N GLU A 866 -0.87 -12.58 -36.42
CA GLU A 866 -0.01 -13.57 -35.79
C GLU A 866 0.02 -13.34 -34.26
N VAL A 867 -0.37 -14.35 -33.50
CA VAL A 867 -0.26 -14.34 -32.04
C VAL A 867 1.06 -15.02 -31.65
N VAL A 868 1.92 -14.29 -30.93
CA VAL A 868 3.26 -14.76 -30.54
C VAL A 868 3.33 -14.77 -29.02
N GLY A 869 3.42 -15.96 -28.43
CA GLY A 869 3.39 -16.11 -26.97
C GLY A 869 2.11 -15.57 -26.34
N ASP A 870 2.17 -15.20 -25.07
CA ASP A 870 0.98 -14.92 -24.24
C ASP A 870 0.54 -13.44 -24.27
N ASP A 871 1.41 -12.53 -24.69
CA ASP A 871 1.16 -11.09 -24.66
C ASP A 871 1.57 -10.33 -25.93
N VAL A 872 2.14 -10.99 -26.94
CA VAL A 872 2.51 -10.33 -28.20
C VAL A 872 1.58 -10.71 -29.34
N VAL A 873 1.17 -9.70 -30.11
CA VAL A 873 0.36 -9.82 -31.32
C VAL A 873 0.98 -8.98 -32.43
N LEU A 874 1.08 -9.55 -33.62
CA LEU A 874 1.60 -8.89 -34.81
C LEU A 874 0.52 -8.85 -35.88
N LEU A 875 0.28 -7.65 -36.43
CA LEU A 875 -0.63 -7.41 -37.55
C LEU A 875 0.17 -6.98 -38.76
N GLN A 876 0.13 -7.77 -39.83
CA GLN A 876 0.75 -7.39 -41.11
C GLN A 876 -0.28 -6.73 -42.01
N LYS A 877 0.05 -5.55 -42.53
CA LYS A 877 -0.74 -4.92 -43.57
C LYS A 877 -0.50 -5.63 -44.89
N LEU A 878 -1.54 -6.18 -45.50
CA LEU A 878 -1.39 -6.91 -46.74
C LEU A 878 -0.95 -5.98 -47.87
N VAL A 879 -0.15 -6.51 -48.79
CA VAL A 879 0.18 -5.81 -50.05
C VAL A 879 -1.01 -6.05 -50.97
N GLU A 880 -1.69 -4.98 -51.39
CA GLU A 880 -2.71 -5.07 -52.43
C GLU A 880 -2.06 -5.73 -53.67
N SER A 881 -2.59 -6.88 -54.10
CA SER A 881 -2.24 -7.45 -55.39
C SER A 881 -2.75 -6.52 -56.48
N GLU A 882 -1.86 -5.96 -57.30
CA GLU A 882 -2.24 -5.25 -58.54
C GLU A 882 -3.16 -6.08 -59.45
#